data_AF-A0A2I4CK87-F1
#
_entry.id   AF-A0A2I4CK87-F1
#
_cell.length_a   1.000
_cell.length_b   1.000
_cell.length_c   1.000
_cell.angle_alpha   90.00
_cell.angle_beta   90.00
_cell.angle_gamma   90.00
#
_symmetry.space_group_name_H-M   'P 1'
#
loop_
_entity.id
_entity.type
_entity.pdbx_description
1 polymer ?
#
loop_
_entity_poly.entity_id
_entity_poly.type
_entity_poly.pdbx_seq_one_letter_code
_entity_poly.pdbx_strand_id
1 'polypeptide(L)'
;MSPVWLLLLLTHLLKAQVTQRFFTGEPLNSSNISTNGTGLLEPFPTEPPGFTGTPSEAPTVEEDDWLPAENFLYTGDPFTLRKARCSRAYSTQGQNGPLPMTFISPLQPALNALANTANFLNMVFQASDLRESTVQEDMEWYHALVRALLEADVIIRRALLTFDADPAAKVPQMVLHATRNPSAKQQTIILQDLSKSWERFHPPAPAPDDSWFTRLKFSESNQQTAALSKRVLLNDLSTLDTPKWSQGDSYVTNQNSVRWASAPFLDCKDSLLVPGWMLTLSISFYGLKPDLTPEFRGVIRVDVNIQGIDLNQCATDNSWFADTHQCNRTTMECVPVPGRGFRLGQYCCRCKEGYYNPDISPEDSDAGPLNGSDSSGVCYPNMPICLPCWPGCKSCQDSTPCWVQEDRTLRAGVLALQGVFMFLIFVSMLVAYQHRRNRRIRASGLLLLEIILFGSLLLYFPVFILYFKPSTFRCILLRWVRMLGFFIVYGTITLKMYRVLKVFLSRTAQRMPYMSSLHLMRILGVMLMTVSWFLCAWTVGVLQNRDRNIPVFVTATTSDGQSFNLCYLDRWDYMMAVAELLFLCWGSSLWTAVRPVPSAFHEPRYMGIAIHNELFLSSMFHLFRFTFQSLHPDWMLLLSFTHTHVTITVTLVLLFIPKVFSFCISHLDSVGRADA
;
A
#
# COMPACT_ATOMS: atom_id res chain seq x y z
N MET A 1 25.44 8.98 32.23
CA MET A 1 24.61 9.80 31.31
C MET A 1 23.34 10.17 32.07
N SER A 2 23.08 11.46 32.25
CA SER A 2 22.09 11.94 33.22
C SER A 2 20.64 11.78 32.72
N PRO A 3 19.70 11.35 33.56
CA PRO A 3 18.28 11.18 33.19
C PRO A 3 17.61 12.52 32.79
N VAL A 4 18.21 13.64 33.20
CA VAL A 4 17.79 15.00 32.84
C VAL A 4 17.93 15.30 31.35
N TRP A 5 18.96 14.73 30.69
CA TRP A 5 19.16 14.91 29.25
C TRP A 5 18.11 14.17 28.42
N LEU A 6 17.63 13.01 28.88
CA LEU A 6 16.59 12.25 28.19
C LEU A 6 15.23 12.99 28.21
N LEU A 7 14.91 13.63 29.34
CA LEU A 7 13.70 14.44 29.52
C LEU A 7 13.74 15.74 28.72
N LEU A 8 14.90 16.42 28.65
CA LEU A 8 15.08 17.62 27.83
C LEU A 8 15.02 17.30 26.32
N LEU A 9 15.57 16.17 25.89
CA LEU A 9 15.48 15.71 24.49
C LEU A 9 14.01 15.43 24.11
N LEU A 10 13.24 14.80 25.01
CA LEU A 10 11.81 14.54 24.81
C LEU A 10 11.02 15.84 24.61
N THR A 11 11.28 16.86 25.44
CA THR A 11 10.58 18.15 25.33
C THR A 11 10.89 18.89 24.03
N HIS A 12 12.09 18.73 23.47
CA HIS A 12 12.47 19.33 22.19
C HIS A 12 11.89 18.59 20.97
N LEU A 13 11.82 17.26 21.03
CA LEU A 13 11.23 16.43 19.97
C LEU A 13 9.70 16.62 19.85
N LEU A 14 9.00 16.81 20.96
CA LEU A 14 7.54 17.01 20.97
C LEU A 14 7.10 18.43 20.54
N LYS A 15 7.97 19.44 20.68
CA LYS A 15 7.66 20.82 20.27
C LYS A 15 7.57 20.97 18.73
N ALA A 16 8.11 20.02 17.97
CA ALA A 16 8.10 20.02 16.52
C ALA A 16 6.80 19.46 15.89
N GLN A 17 5.84 18.98 16.68
CA GLN A 17 4.67 18.23 16.18
C GLN A 17 3.30 18.88 16.48
N VAL A 18 3.24 20.06 17.10
CA VAL A 18 1.97 20.67 17.53
C VAL A 18 1.66 21.95 16.76
N THR A 19 0.75 21.85 15.77
CA THR A 19 0.01 23.00 15.22
C THR A 19 -1.41 22.95 15.78
N GLN A 20 -1.74 23.85 16.70
CA GLN A 20 -3.07 23.94 17.32
C GLN A 20 -3.98 24.80 16.40
N ARG A 21 -4.94 24.19 15.68
CA ARG A 21 -6.06 24.92 15.07
C ARG A 21 -7.33 24.64 15.87
N PHE A 22 -7.77 25.65 16.63
CA PHE A 22 -9.13 25.73 17.15
C PHE A 22 -10.07 26.07 15.99
N PHE A 23 -11.06 25.22 15.69
CA PHE A 23 -12.23 25.61 14.92
C PHE A 23 -13.44 25.66 15.87
N THR A 24 -13.85 26.88 16.17
CA THR A 24 -15.17 27.20 16.73
C THR A 24 -16.21 27.03 15.64
N GLY A 25 -17.25 26.23 15.90
CA GLY A 25 -18.38 26.09 15.01
C GLY A 25 -19.24 27.36 14.99
N GLU A 26 -19.59 27.82 13.80
CA GLU A 26 -20.72 28.73 13.57
C GLU A 26 -21.61 28.16 12.45
N PRO A 27 -22.93 28.36 12.55
CA PRO A 27 -23.93 27.79 11.64
C PRO A 27 -24.02 28.60 10.34
N LEU A 28 -24.13 27.90 9.20
CA LEU A 28 -24.31 28.53 7.90
C LEU A 28 -25.77 28.96 7.73
N ASN A 29 -26.01 30.27 7.75
CA ASN A 29 -27.29 30.90 7.43
C ASN A 29 -27.35 31.23 5.94
N SER A 30 -28.53 31.00 5.37
CA SER A 30 -28.94 31.37 4.02
C SER A 30 -28.93 32.89 3.78
N SER A 31 -28.38 33.32 2.65
CA SER A 31 -28.88 34.51 1.94
C SER A 31 -28.43 34.54 0.47
N ASN A 32 -29.42 34.87 -0.36
CA ASN A 32 -29.36 35.14 -1.79
C ASN A 32 -28.43 36.31 -2.13
N ILE A 33 -27.83 36.29 -3.33
CA ILE A 33 -27.69 37.46 -4.21
C ILE A 33 -27.60 36.97 -5.66
N SER A 34 -28.44 37.58 -6.49
CA SER A 34 -28.57 37.50 -7.94
C SER A 34 -27.36 38.05 -8.70
N THR A 35 -27.09 37.56 -9.92
CA THR A 35 -27.14 38.40 -11.16
C THR A 35 -26.89 37.61 -12.45
N ASN A 36 -27.74 37.94 -13.43
CA ASN A 36 -27.53 38.02 -14.88
C ASN A 36 -27.44 36.74 -15.73
N GLY A 37 -28.56 36.50 -16.43
CA GLY A 37 -28.67 35.63 -17.59
C GLY A 37 -28.34 36.33 -18.90
N THR A 38 -27.88 35.51 -19.84
CA THR A 38 -27.94 35.62 -21.30
C THR A 38 -27.95 34.14 -21.73
N GLY A 39 -28.96 33.55 -22.37
CA GLY A 39 -29.62 33.97 -23.59
C GLY A 39 -29.14 33.04 -24.71
N LEU A 40 -29.75 31.85 -24.85
CA LEU A 40 -29.52 30.94 -25.98
C LEU A 40 -30.88 30.37 -26.42
N LEU A 41 -31.34 30.86 -27.57
CA LEU A 41 -32.53 30.43 -28.29
C LEU A 41 -32.28 29.11 -29.02
N GLU A 42 -33.23 28.20 -28.91
CA GLU A 42 -33.50 27.12 -29.87
C GLU A 42 -33.99 27.70 -31.21
N PRO A 43 -33.73 27.04 -32.35
CA PRO A 43 -34.55 27.20 -33.54
C PRO A 43 -35.28 25.90 -33.92
N PHE A 44 -36.61 26.02 -33.97
CA PHE A 44 -37.50 25.14 -34.74
C PHE A 44 -37.44 25.50 -36.25
N PRO A 45 -37.70 24.54 -37.16
CA PRO A 45 -37.60 24.75 -38.61
C PRO A 45 -38.90 25.30 -39.24
N THR A 46 -38.72 26.00 -40.37
CA THR A 46 -39.77 26.66 -41.18
C THR A 46 -39.87 25.97 -42.55
N GLU A 47 -41.09 25.59 -42.97
CA GLU A 47 -41.50 25.39 -44.39
C GLU A 47 -42.15 26.69 -44.92
N PRO A 48 -42.48 26.93 -46.23
CA PRO A 48 -42.69 26.04 -47.41
C PRO A 48 -42.14 26.65 -48.76
N PRO A 49 -42.61 26.40 -50.02
CA PRO A 49 -43.52 25.39 -50.60
C PRO A 49 -42.98 24.63 -51.84
N GLY A 50 -43.77 23.65 -52.30
CA GLY A 50 -43.40 22.57 -53.21
C GLY A 50 -43.18 22.86 -54.70
N PHE A 51 -42.52 21.89 -55.35
CA PHE A 51 -42.71 21.54 -56.75
C PHE A 51 -42.70 20.02 -56.92
N THR A 52 -43.71 19.54 -57.63
CA THR A 52 -44.01 18.15 -57.99
C THR A 52 -42.99 17.53 -58.94
N GLY A 53 -42.58 16.29 -58.68
CA GLY A 53 -41.93 15.41 -59.65
C GLY A 53 -41.75 13.99 -59.09
N THR A 54 -42.57 13.05 -59.54
CA THR A 54 -42.49 11.60 -59.23
C THR A 54 -41.46 10.90 -60.14
N PRO A 55 -41.14 9.61 -59.90
CA PRO A 55 -40.03 9.08 -59.11
C PRO A 55 -38.83 8.65 -59.97
N SER A 56 -37.63 8.59 -59.38
CA SER A 56 -36.56 7.72 -59.89
C SER A 56 -35.99 6.96 -58.71
N GLU A 57 -36.31 5.67 -58.68
CA GLU A 57 -35.90 4.69 -57.67
C GLU A 57 -34.39 4.50 -57.77
N ALA A 58 -33.64 5.21 -56.90
CA ALA A 58 -32.24 4.90 -56.65
C ALA A 58 -32.19 3.81 -55.56
N PRO A 59 -31.36 2.76 -55.70
CA PRO A 59 -31.31 1.69 -54.73
C PRO A 59 -30.80 2.25 -53.39
N THR A 60 -31.61 2.14 -52.34
CA THR A 60 -31.20 2.37 -50.96
C THR A 60 -30.07 1.40 -50.62
N VAL A 61 -28.86 1.91 -50.43
CA VAL A 61 -27.77 1.15 -49.82
C VAL A 61 -28.22 0.83 -48.39
N GLU A 62 -28.48 -0.45 -48.09
CA GLU A 62 -28.72 -0.89 -46.71
C GLU A 62 -27.49 -0.54 -45.87
N GLU A 63 -27.67 0.31 -44.87
CA GLU A 63 -26.61 0.66 -43.93
C GLU A 63 -26.38 -0.53 -42.98
N ASP A 64 -25.18 -1.09 -42.99
CA ASP A 64 -24.83 -2.26 -42.15
C ASP A 64 -24.93 -1.90 -40.66
N ASP A 65 -25.66 -2.70 -39.88
CA ASP A 65 -25.71 -2.59 -38.42
C ASP A 65 -24.47 -3.26 -37.79
N TRP A 66 -23.52 -2.44 -37.31
CA TRP A 66 -22.27 -2.91 -36.69
C TRP A 66 -22.37 -3.19 -35.19
N LEU A 67 -23.52 -2.92 -34.56
CA LEU A 67 -23.73 -3.11 -33.13
C LEU A 67 -23.43 -4.55 -32.64
N PRO A 68 -23.71 -5.63 -33.40
CA PRO A 68 -23.29 -6.99 -33.05
C PRO A 68 -21.77 -7.19 -33.01
N ALA A 69 -21.01 -6.49 -33.87
CA ALA A 69 -19.56 -6.57 -33.90
C ALA A 69 -18.93 -5.83 -32.70
N GLU A 70 -19.48 -4.68 -32.34
CA GLU A 70 -19.09 -3.93 -31.14
C GLU A 70 -19.42 -4.71 -29.87
N ASN A 71 -20.62 -5.30 -29.79
CA ASN A 71 -20.99 -6.16 -28.66
C ASN A 71 -20.11 -7.40 -28.56
N PHE A 72 -19.68 -7.98 -29.68
CA PHE A 72 -18.74 -9.11 -29.70
C PHE A 72 -17.37 -8.72 -29.12
N LEU A 73 -16.94 -7.48 -29.28
CA LEU A 73 -15.69 -6.99 -28.70
C LEU A 73 -15.71 -7.00 -27.15
N TYR A 74 -16.86 -6.81 -26.52
CA TYR A 74 -17.00 -6.89 -25.06
C TYR A 74 -17.38 -8.28 -24.55
N THR A 75 -18.33 -8.94 -25.21
CA THR A 75 -18.91 -10.22 -24.76
C THR A 75 -18.13 -11.44 -25.24
N GLY A 76 -17.56 -11.35 -26.44
CA GLY A 76 -17.00 -12.47 -27.20
C GLY A 76 -17.98 -13.61 -27.47
N ASP A 77 -19.28 -13.34 -27.50
CA ASP A 77 -20.31 -14.34 -27.85
C ASP A 77 -20.39 -14.58 -29.37
N PRO A 78 -19.97 -15.76 -29.88
CA PRO A 78 -19.99 -16.03 -31.31
C PRO A 78 -21.40 -16.27 -31.87
N PHE A 79 -22.41 -16.55 -31.05
CA PHE A 79 -23.76 -16.90 -31.52
C PHE A 79 -24.51 -15.69 -32.07
N THR A 80 -24.42 -14.56 -31.37
CA THR A 80 -25.02 -13.30 -31.81
C THR A 80 -24.35 -12.79 -33.09
N LEU A 81 -23.02 -12.88 -33.16
CA LEU A 81 -22.25 -12.40 -34.31
C LEU A 81 -22.54 -13.18 -35.60
N ARG A 82 -22.67 -14.52 -35.54
CA ARG A 82 -22.92 -15.36 -36.73
C ARG A 82 -24.25 -15.09 -37.44
N LYS A 83 -25.19 -14.43 -36.76
CA LYS A 83 -26.51 -14.06 -37.32
C LYS A 83 -26.51 -12.67 -37.95
N ALA A 84 -25.49 -11.86 -37.68
CA ALA A 84 -25.37 -10.50 -38.19
C ALA A 84 -25.02 -10.54 -39.68
N ARG A 85 -25.81 -9.80 -40.46
CA ARG A 85 -25.54 -9.60 -41.88
C ARG A 85 -24.47 -8.54 -42.07
N CYS A 86 -23.65 -8.70 -43.10
CA CYS A 86 -22.64 -7.73 -43.47
C CYS A 86 -22.52 -7.63 -44.98
N SER A 87 -22.33 -6.41 -45.49
CA SER A 87 -21.92 -6.19 -46.88
C SER A 87 -20.40 -6.25 -47.05
N ARG A 88 -19.64 -5.94 -45.98
CA ARG A 88 -18.17 -5.85 -45.97
C ARG A 88 -17.57 -6.24 -44.63
N ALA A 89 -16.24 -6.38 -44.59
CA ALA A 89 -15.50 -6.60 -43.34
C ALA A 89 -15.59 -5.38 -42.41
N TYR A 90 -15.66 -5.65 -41.10
CA TYR A 90 -15.73 -4.63 -40.05
C TYR A 90 -14.36 -4.43 -39.41
N SER A 91 -13.90 -3.20 -39.28
CA SER A 91 -12.69 -2.86 -38.52
C SER A 91 -13.03 -1.86 -37.43
N THR A 92 -12.36 -1.97 -36.28
CA THR A 92 -12.45 -0.93 -35.24
C THR A 92 -11.85 0.38 -35.76
N GLN A 93 -12.12 1.49 -35.08
CA GLN A 93 -11.39 2.73 -35.34
C GLN A 93 -9.88 2.49 -35.24
N GLY A 94 -9.12 3.12 -36.15
CA GLY A 94 -7.67 2.99 -36.22
C GLY A 94 -7.01 3.31 -34.89
N GLN A 95 -6.20 2.38 -34.40
CA GLN A 95 -5.48 2.50 -33.14
C GLN A 95 -4.12 3.14 -33.38
N ASN A 96 -3.85 4.23 -32.66
CA ASN A 96 -2.55 4.88 -32.68
C ASN A 96 -1.60 4.16 -31.71
N GLY A 97 -0.32 4.05 -32.07
CA GLY A 97 0.72 3.48 -31.20
C GLY A 97 1.12 2.04 -31.52
N PRO A 98 2.12 1.49 -30.80
CA PRO A 98 2.59 0.12 -30.99
C PRO A 98 1.59 -0.94 -30.54
N LEU A 99 1.79 -2.17 -31.03
CA LEU A 99 1.06 -3.34 -30.52
C LEU A 99 1.32 -3.53 -29.02
N PRO A 100 0.32 -3.96 -28.22
CA PRO A 100 0.51 -4.24 -26.81
C PRO A 100 1.55 -5.34 -26.60
N MET A 101 2.28 -5.28 -25.48
CA MET A 101 3.31 -6.28 -25.15
C MET A 101 2.78 -7.73 -25.12
N THR A 102 1.48 -7.91 -24.82
CA THR A 102 0.81 -9.21 -24.84
C THR A 102 0.78 -9.87 -26.22
N PHE A 103 0.94 -9.10 -27.30
CA PHE A 103 0.91 -9.57 -28.69
C PHE A 103 2.27 -10.08 -29.18
N ILE A 104 3.37 -9.65 -28.56
CA ILE A 104 4.72 -9.92 -29.09
C ILE A 104 5.02 -11.42 -29.12
N SER A 105 4.81 -12.12 -28.00
CA SER A 105 5.11 -13.55 -27.91
C SER A 105 4.21 -14.42 -28.80
N PRO A 106 2.87 -14.26 -28.80
CA PRO A 106 1.99 -15.04 -29.67
C PRO A 106 2.19 -14.78 -31.16
N LEU A 107 2.55 -13.56 -31.57
CA LEU A 107 2.75 -13.23 -32.99
C LEU A 107 4.14 -13.57 -33.51
N GLN A 108 5.10 -13.85 -32.63
CA GLN A 108 6.49 -14.12 -32.99
C GLN A 108 6.65 -15.16 -34.12
N PRO A 109 5.98 -16.32 -34.10
CA PRO A 109 6.10 -17.31 -35.17
C PRO A 109 5.66 -16.76 -36.53
N ALA A 110 4.52 -16.07 -36.59
CA ALA A 110 4.01 -15.48 -37.83
C ALA A 110 4.89 -14.34 -38.35
N LEU A 111 5.38 -13.47 -37.45
CA LEU A 111 6.33 -12.41 -37.79
C LEU A 111 7.59 -12.99 -38.43
N ASN A 112 8.06 -14.14 -37.95
CA ASN A 112 9.30 -14.70 -38.44
C ASN A 112 9.20 -15.69 -39.60
N ALA A 113 8.02 -16.30 -39.78
CA ALA A 113 7.61 -16.88 -41.06
C ALA A 113 7.56 -15.83 -42.19
N LEU A 114 6.98 -14.65 -41.93
CA LEU A 114 6.95 -13.53 -42.88
C LEU A 114 8.35 -13.05 -43.25
N ALA A 115 9.18 -12.75 -42.25
CA ALA A 115 10.55 -12.26 -42.47
C ALA A 115 11.41 -13.27 -43.25
N ASN A 116 11.31 -14.57 -42.92
CA ASN A 116 12.04 -15.63 -43.62
C ASN A 116 11.55 -15.80 -45.07
N THR A 117 10.24 -15.70 -45.30
CA THR A 117 9.67 -15.76 -46.66
C THR A 117 10.11 -14.56 -47.50
N ALA A 118 10.11 -13.36 -46.92
CA ALA A 118 10.60 -12.16 -47.61
C ALA A 118 12.10 -12.30 -47.94
N ASN A 119 12.91 -12.81 -47.01
CA ASN A 119 14.32 -13.07 -47.23
C ASN A 119 14.56 -14.12 -48.32
N PHE A 120 13.76 -15.19 -48.35
CA PHE A 120 13.82 -16.18 -49.43
C PHE A 120 13.55 -15.54 -50.79
N LEU A 121 12.50 -14.72 -50.91
CA LEU A 121 12.19 -14.01 -52.16
C LEU A 121 13.25 -12.97 -52.52
N ASN A 122 13.78 -12.22 -51.54
CA ASN A 122 14.91 -11.32 -51.73
C ASN A 122 16.09 -12.08 -52.34
N MET A 123 16.45 -13.24 -51.79
CA MET A 123 17.55 -14.03 -52.34
C MET A 123 17.28 -14.53 -53.76
N VAL A 124 16.04 -14.89 -54.09
CA VAL A 124 15.65 -15.34 -55.43
C VAL A 124 15.75 -14.21 -56.46
N PHE A 125 15.19 -13.03 -56.16
CA PHE A 125 15.11 -11.91 -57.09
C PHE A 125 16.38 -11.04 -57.14
N GLN A 126 17.23 -11.07 -56.11
CA GLN A 126 18.53 -10.39 -56.14
C GLN A 126 19.60 -11.21 -56.89
N ALA A 127 19.39 -12.53 -57.06
CA ALA A 127 20.36 -13.45 -57.66
C ALA A 127 20.18 -13.68 -59.17
N SER A 128 18.96 -13.54 -59.70
CA SER A 128 18.60 -14.03 -61.02
C SER A 128 17.70 -13.05 -61.79
N ASP A 129 18.28 -12.35 -62.76
CA ASP A 129 17.54 -11.44 -63.67
C ASP A 129 16.51 -12.19 -64.55
N LEU A 130 16.75 -13.47 -64.83
CA LEU A 130 15.89 -14.29 -65.69
C LEU A 130 14.54 -14.68 -65.08
N ARG A 131 14.37 -14.56 -63.75
CA ARG A 131 13.13 -14.96 -63.04
C ARG A 131 12.08 -13.86 -62.97
N GLU A 132 12.44 -12.65 -63.39
CA GLU A 132 11.48 -11.54 -63.49
C GLU A 132 10.60 -11.65 -64.74
N SER A 133 11.06 -12.36 -65.79
CA SER A 133 10.31 -12.57 -67.03
C SER A 133 9.51 -13.88 -67.09
N THR A 134 9.75 -14.83 -66.17
CA THR A 134 9.11 -16.18 -66.13
C THR A 134 8.10 -16.35 -65.00
N VAL A 135 7.62 -15.27 -64.38
CA VAL A 135 6.74 -15.31 -63.18
C VAL A 135 5.50 -16.19 -63.39
N GLN A 136 4.94 -16.20 -64.60
CA GLN A 136 3.79 -17.03 -64.95
C GLN A 136 4.14 -18.54 -65.05
N GLU A 137 5.36 -18.87 -65.47
CA GLU A 137 5.85 -20.25 -65.59
C GLU A 137 6.21 -20.82 -64.21
N ASP A 138 6.69 -19.97 -63.29
CA ASP A 138 7.05 -20.32 -61.92
C ASP A 138 5.87 -20.28 -60.92
N MET A 139 4.64 -20.12 -61.41
CA MET A 139 3.44 -19.95 -60.59
C MET A 139 3.23 -21.09 -59.57
N GLU A 140 3.61 -22.32 -59.92
CA GLU A 140 3.51 -23.49 -59.03
C GLU A 140 4.41 -23.35 -57.78
N TRP A 141 5.61 -22.79 -57.94
CA TRP A 141 6.53 -22.54 -56.83
C TRP A 141 6.00 -21.47 -55.88
N TYR A 142 5.41 -20.41 -56.41
CA TYR A 142 4.78 -19.37 -55.59
C TYR A 142 3.53 -19.89 -54.87
N HIS A 143 2.73 -20.75 -55.50
CA HIS A 143 1.63 -21.44 -54.82
C HIS A 143 2.11 -22.32 -53.66
N ALA A 144 3.20 -23.07 -53.85
CA ALA A 144 3.82 -23.85 -52.79
C ALA A 144 4.35 -22.96 -51.66
N LEU A 145 4.93 -21.80 -51.98
CA LEU A 145 5.43 -20.85 -51.00
C LEU A 145 4.31 -20.26 -50.13
N VAL A 146 3.21 -19.78 -50.74
CA VAL A 146 2.07 -19.21 -49.99
C VAL A 146 1.39 -20.29 -49.14
N ARG A 147 1.35 -21.53 -49.62
CA ARG A 147 0.88 -22.67 -48.84
C ARG A 147 1.76 -22.93 -47.62
N ALA A 148 3.08 -22.98 -47.80
CA ALA A 148 4.04 -23.19 -46.72
C ALA A 148 3.97 -22.06 -45.68
N LEU A 149 3.78 -20.82 -46.12
CA LEU A 149 3.59 -19.67 -45.23
C LEU A 149 2.30 -19.80 -44.39
N LEU A 150 1.21 -20.26 -44.98
CA LEU A 150 -0.04 -20.53 -44.25
C LEU A 150 0.16 -21.66 -43.22
N GLU A 151 0.94 -22.68 -43.56
CA GLU A 151 1.24 -23.84 -42.70
C GLU A 151 2.26 -23.54 -41.59
N ALA A 152 3.00 -22.43 -41.68
CA ALA A 152 4.05 -22.07 -40.73
C ALA A 152 3.56 -21.91 -39.29
N ASP A 153 2.32 -21.43 -39.10
CA ASP A 153 1.68 -21.37 -37.78
C ASP A 153 0.15 -21.54 -37.89
N VAL A 154 -0.48 -22.00 -36.81
CA VAL A 154 -1.93 -22.22 -36.69
C VAL A 154 -2.70 -20.89 -36.56
N ILE A 155 -2.06 -19.84 -36.04
CA ILE A 155 -2.67 -18.50 -35.94
C ILE A 155 -2.88 -17.88 -37.32
N ILE A 156 -2.10 -18.28 -38.33
CA ILE A 156 -2.23 -17.76 -39.70
C ILE A 156 -3.45 -18.41 -40.37
N ARG A 157 -4.46 -17.60 -40.69
CA ARG A 157 -5.71 -18.06 -41.32
C ARG A 157 -5.73 -17.83 -42.82
N ARG A 158 -5.05 -16.77 -43.26
CA ARG A 158 -4.92 -16.39 -44.66
C ARG A 158 -3.49 -15.94 -44.94
N ALA A 159 -2.98 -16.31 -46.11
CA ALA A 159 -1.71 -15.84 -46.63
C ALA A 159 -1.93 -15.34 -48.06
N LEU A 160 -1.31 -14.21 -48.39
CA LEU A 160 -1.41 -13.54 -49.66
C LEU A 160 -0.01 -13.14 -50.13
N LEU A 161 0.31 -13.42 -51.38
CA LEU A 161 1.52 -12.95 -52.04
C LEU A 161 1.11 -12.09 -53.22
N THR A 162 1.58 -10.84 -53.23
CA THR A 162 1.47 -9.97 -54.39
C THR A 162 2.84 -9.76 -55.00
N PHE A 163 2.89 -9.81 -56.32
CA PHE A 163 4.09 -9.55 -57.10
C PHE A 163 3.81 -8.48 -58.15
N ASP A 164 4.78 -7.59 -58.33
CA ASP A 164 4.73 -6.52 -59.30
C ASP A 164 6.14 -6.19 -59.81
N ALA A 165 6.37 -6.42 -61.10
CA ALA A 165 7.63 -6.08 -61.75
C ALA A 165 7.67 -4.61 -62.24
N ASP A 166 6.52 -3.91 -62.34
CA ASP A 166 6.46 -2.57 -62.92
C ASP A 166 6.44 -1.48 -61.84
N PRO A 167 7.45 -0.57 -61.78
CA PRO A 167 7.48 0.51 -60.80
C PRO A 167 6.32 1.51 -60.97
N ALA A 168 5.70 1.62 -62.15
CA ALA A 168 4.62 2.58 -62.43
C ALA A 168 3.21 1.99 -62.24
N ALA A 169 3.06 0.67 -62.17
CA ALA A 169 1.75 0.02 -62.03
C ALA A 169 1.09 0.33 -60.67
N LYS A 170 -0.23 0.50 -60.65
CA LYS A 170 -0.99 0.63 -59.38
C LYS A 170 -1.61 -0.69 -58.92
N VAL A 171 -1.64 -1.67 -59.81
CA VAL A 171 -2.25 -2.99 -59.61
C VAL A 171 -1.15 -4.04 -59.70
N PRO A 172 -1.07 -4.99 -58.77
CA PRO A 172 -0.09 -6.07 -58.83
C PRO A 172 -0.32 -6.97 -60.05
N GLN A 173 0.77 -7.44 -60.66
CA GLN A 173 0.72 -8.37 -61.80
C GLN A 173 0.20 -9.75 -61.40
N MET A 174 0.48 -10.18 -60.17
CA MET A 174 0.10 -11.49 -59.65
C MET A 174 -0.33 -11.40 -58.19
N VAL A 175 -1.41 -12.09 -57.84
CA VAL A 175 -2.00 -12.14 -56.49
C VAL A 175 -2.39 -13.57 -56.17
N LEU A 176 -1.58 -14.23 -55.34
CA LEU A 176 -1.87 -15.57 -54.86
C LEU A 176 -2.42 -15.55 -53.44
N HIS A 177 -3.42 -16.38 -53.19
CA HIS A 177 -4.13 -16.46 -51.93
C HIS A 177 -4.22 -17.90 -51.44
N ALA A 178 -3.90 -18.12 -50.16
CA ALA A 178 -4.11 -19.39 -49.47
C ALA A 178 -4.95 -19.18 -48.22
N THR A 179 -5.97 -20.03 -48.03
CA THR A 179 -6.83 -19.97 -46.83
C THR A 179 -7.08 -21.35 -46.25
N ARG A 180 -7.27 -21.40 -44.93
CA ARG A 180 -7.73 -22.61 -44.23
C ARG A 180 -9.26 -22.69 -44.31
N ASN A 181 -9.80 -23.80 -44.81
CA ASN A 181 -11.25 -24.00 -44.81
C ASN A 181 -11.75 -24.32 -43.38
N PRO A 182 -12.65 -23.50 -42.79
CA PRO A 182 -13.15 -23.74 -41.44
C PRO A 182 -14.17 -24.89 -41.34
N SER A 183 -14.76 -25.33 -42.46
CA SER A 183 -15.91 -26.25 -42.47
C SER A 183 -15.56 -27.72 -42.73
N ALA A 184 -14.29 -28.04 -43.00
CA ALA A 184 -13.86 -29.40 -43.29
C ALA A 184 -13.31 -30.11 -42.04
N LYS A 185 -13.68 -31.38 -41.83
CA LYS A 185 -13.16 -32.23 -40.72
C LYS A 185 -11.64 -32.47 -40.79
N GLN A 186 -11.02 -32.20 -41.94
CA GLN A 186 -9.58 -32.17 -42.16
C GLN A 186 -9.18 -30.75 -42.62
N GLN A 187 -7.99 -30.29 -42.22
CA GLN A 187 -7.45 -28.99 -42.63
C GLN A 187 -7.20 -28.96 -44.15
N THR A 188 -8.21 -28.57 -44.92
CA THR A 188 -8.06 -28.35 -46.37
C THR A 188 -7.63 -26.91 -46.61
N ILE A 189 -6.51 -26.76 -47.32
CA ILE A 189 -5.99 -25.47 -47.76
C ILE A 189 -6.48 -25.20 -49.17
N ILE A 190 -7.16 -24.07 -49.33
CA ILE A 190 -7.68 -23.60 -50.62
C ILE A 190 -6.68 -22.60 -51.18
N LEU A 191 -6.13 -22.90 -52.35
CA LEU A 191 -5.26 -22.00 -53.11
C LEU A 191 -6.07 -21.36 -54.23
N GLN A 192 -5.94 -20.04 -54.39
CA GLN A 192 -6.64 -19.26 -55.40
C GLN A 192 -5.70 -18.25 -56.03
N ASP A 193 -5.86 -18.05 -57.34
CA ASP A 193 -5.30 -16.92 -58.07
C ASP A 193 -6.37 -15.82 -58.13
N LEU A 194 -6.05 -14.67 -57.54
CA LEU A 194 -6.93 -13.51 -57.42
C LEU A 194 -6.50 -12.36 -58.34
N SER A 195 -5.51 -12.56 -59.22
CA SER A 195 -4.93 -11.51 -60.06
C SER A 195 -5.98 -10.82 -60.93
N LYS A 196 -6.91 -11.59 -61.49
CA LYS A 196 -8.01 -11.07 -62.36
C LYS A 196 -9.15 -10.42 -61.59
N SER A 197 -9.27 -10.68 -60.29
CA SER A 197 -10.37 -10.20 -59.43
C SER A 197 -9.91 -9.15 -58.42
N TRP A 198 -8.67 -8.65 -58.52
CA TRP A 198 -8.08 -7.64 -57.64
C TRP A 198 -9.02 -6.45 -57.37
N GLU A 199 -9.57 -5.82 -58.41
CA GLU A 199 -10.48 -4.67 -58.28
C GLU A 199 -11.77 -4.97 -57.50
N ARG A 200 -12.22 -6.23 -57.47
CA ARG A 200 -13.43 -6.65 -56.76
C ARG A 200 -13.21 -6.84 -55.26
N PHE A 201 -11.95 -6.90 -54.80
CA PHE A 201 -11.60 -7.03 -53.38
C PHE A 201 -11.56 -5.71 -52.61
N HIS A 202 -11.74 -4.56 -53.28
CA HIS A 202 -11.61 -3.23 -52.69
C HIS A 202 -12.98 -2.54 -52.52
N PRO A 203 -13.78 -2.87 -51.49
CA PRO A 203 -15.04 -2.19 -51.22
C PRO A 203 -14.83 -0.73 -50.80
N PRO A 204 -15.81 0.17 -51.01
CA PRO A 204 -15.70 1.56 -50.62
C PRO A 204 -15.51 1.71 -49.09
N ALA A 205 -14.82 2.79 -48.70
CA ALA A 205 -14.57 3.14 -47.30
C ALA A 205 -15.87 3.14 -46.46
N PRO A 206 -15.83 2.75 -45.16
CA PRO A 206 -14.66 2.48 -44.32
C PRO A 206 -14.39 0.97 -44.13
N ALA A 207 -14.03 0.26 -45.20
CA ALA A 207 -13.48 -1.11 -45.13
C ALA A 207 -12.08 -1.13 -44.46
N PRO A 208 -11.56 -2.29 -43.99
CA PRO A 208 -10.20 -2.42 -43.45
C PRO A 208 -9.14 -2.01 -44.49
N ASP A 209 -8.82 -0.72 -44.47
CA ASP A 209 -7.74 0.01 -45.13
C ASP A 209 -7.03 -0.73 -46.28
N ASP A 210 -7.64 -0.60 -47.46
CA ASP A 210 -7.20 -1.13 -48.76
C ASP A 210 -5.88 -0.54 -49.28
N SER A 211 -5.29 0.40 -48.55
CA SER A 211 -4.06 1.06 -48.96
C SER A 211 -2.79 0.27 -48.64
N TRP A 212 -2.84 -0.93 -48.04
CA TRP A 212 -1.62 -1.64 -47.59
C TRP A 212 -0.59 -1.89 -48.72
N PHE A 213 -1.03 -2.30 -49.92
CA PHE A 213 -0.13 -2.52 -51.06
C PHE A 213 0.44 -1.19 -51.58
N THR A 214 -0.44 -0.23 -51.86
CA THR A 214 -0.09 1.11 -52.34
C THR A 214 0.79 1.87 -51.34
N ARG A 215 0.50 1.77 -50.05
CA ARG A 215 1.25 2.36 -48.93
C ARG A 215 2.63 1.73 -48.84
N LEU A 216 2.76 0.41 -48.98
CA LEU A 216 4.07 -0.24 -48.95
C LEU A 216 4.88 0.02 -50.23
N LYS A 217 4.22 0.15 -51.39
CA LYS A 217 4.86 0.45 -52.67
C LYS A 217 5.32 1.91 -52.80
N PHE A 218 4.50 2.86 -52.37
CA PHE A 218 4.73 4.31 -52.54
C PHE A 218 5.09 5.05 -51.24
N SER A 219 5.31 4.34 -50.13
CA SER A 219 5.86 4.94 -48.91
C SER A 219 7.21 5.62 -49.19
N GLU A 220 7.46 6.76 -48.55
CA GLU A 220 8.65 7.57 -48.78
C GLU A 220 9.93 6.72 -48.70
N SER A 221 10.66 6.68 -49.82
CA SER A 221 11.73 5.73 -50.14
C SER A 221 12.85 5.59 -49.09
N ASN A 222 12.97 6.50 -48.12
CA ASN A 222 14.04 6.52 -47.12
C ASN A 222 13.75 5.66 -45.86
N GLN A 223 12.49 5.38 -45.50
CA GLN A 223 12.19 4.67 -44.25
C GLN A 223 12.18 3.13 -44.41
N GLN A 224 11.92 2.63 -45.62
CA GLN A 224 11.83 1.20 -45.92
C GLN A 224 13.15 0.59 -46.39
N THR A 225 13.95 1.33 -47.15
CA THR A 225 15.34 0.93 -47.50
C THR A 225 16.24 0.92 -46.26
N ALA A 226 15.98 1.78 -45.27
CA ALA A 226 16.68 1.77 -43.98
C ALA A 226 16.43 0.50 -43.13
N ALA A 227 15.37 -0.27 -43.42
CA ALA A 227 15.08 -1.52 -42.73
C ALA A 227 15.79 -2.75 -43.36
N LEU A 228 16.40 -2.58 -44.54
CA LEU A 228 17.20 -3.62 -45.19
C LEU A 228 18.63 -3.57 -44.66
N SER A 229 19.08 -4.69 -44.11
CA SER A 229 20.48 -4.86 -43.73
C SER A 229 21.25 -5.53 -44.85
N LYS A 230 22.40 -4.93 -45.22
CA LYS A 230 23.34 -5.53 -46.15
C LYS A 230 24.07 -6.66 -45.44
N ARG A 231 23.92 -7.90 -45.91
CA ARG A 231 24.57 -9.07 -45.32
C ARG A 231 25.46 -9.73 -46.37
N VAL A 232 26.71 -9.96 -45.99
CA VAL A 232 27.62 -10.75 -46.81
C VAL A 232 27.31 -12.23 -46.61
N LEU A 233 26.87 -12.89 -47.68
CA LEU A 233 26.58 -14.32 -47.67
C LEU A 233 27.80 -15.08 -48.20
N LEU A 234 28.50 -15.78 -47.31
CA LEU A 234 29.59 -16.70 -47.65
C LEU A 234 28.98 -18.06 -48.00
N ASN A 235 28.62 -18.25 -49.28
CA ASN A 235 28.17 -19.54 -49.80
C ASN A 235 29.27 -20.15 -50.69
N ASP A 236 29.41 -21.48 -50.70
CA ASP A 236 30.25 -22.18 -51.69
C ASP A 236 29.53 -22.15 -53.04
N LEU A 237 29.87 -21.14 -53.83
CA LEU A 237 29.22 -20.80 -55.10
C LEU A 237 29.94 -21.41 -56.32
N SER A 238 30.93 -22.27 -56.08
CA SER A 238 31.78 -22.86 -57.12
C SER A 238 31.00 -23.69 -58.16
N THR A 239 29.77 -24.08 -57.86
CA THR A 239 28.89 -24.91 -58.71
C THR A 239 27.75 -24.13 -59.38
N LEU A 240 27.67 -22.80 -59.23
CA LEU A 240 26.56 -21.98 -59.75
C LEU A 240 27.07 -20.92 -60.74
N ASP A 241 26.66 -21.05 -62.01
CA ASP A 241 26.95 -20.07 -63.07
C ASP A 241 26.02 -18.83 -62.94
N THR A 242 26.17 -18.04 -61.88
CA THR A 242 25.44 -16.76 -61.73
C THR A 242 26.40 -15.58 -61.49
N PRO A 243 26.47 -14.58 -62.39
CA PRO A 243 27.48 -13.52 -62.33
C PRO A 243 27.30 -12.53 -61.16
N LYS A 244 26.11 -12.47 -60.55
CA LYS A 244 25.79 -11.54 -59.45
C LYS A 244 26.08 -12.10 -58.05
N TRP A 245 26.10 -13.43 -57.86
CA TRP A 245 26.31 -14.03 -56.54
C TRP A 245 27.76 -13.97 -56.05
N SER A 246 28.74 -13.86 -56.95
CA SER A 246 30.15 -13.72 -56.57
C SER A 246 30.49 -12.37 -55.93
N GLN A 247 29.60 -11.36 -56.01
CA GLN A 247 29.82 -10.01 -55.46
C GLN A 247 29.33 -9.85 -54.00
N GLY A 248 28.80 -10.90 -53.38
CA GLY A 248 28.71 -11.05 -51.93
C GLY A 248 27.68 -10.16 -51.20
N ASP A 249 26.98 -9.25 -51.87
CA ASP A 249 26.14 -8.26 -51.22
C ASP A 249 24.65 -8.55 -51.41
N SER A 250 23.99 -9.13 -50.40
CA SER A 250 22.52 -9.34 -50.42
C SER A 250 21.83 -8.49 -49.35
N TYR A 251 20.66 -7.95 -49.70
CA TYR A 251 19.82 -7.18 -48.80
C TYR A 251 18.80 -8.10 -48.14
N VAL A 252 18.90 -8.23 -46.82
CA VAL A 252 17.98 -9.03 -46.01
C VAL A 252 17.22 -8.16 -45.03
N THR A 253 15.99 -8.56 -44.74
CA THR A 253 15.10 -7.91 -43.82
C THR A 253 14.96 -8.72 -42.52
N ASN A 254 14.49 -8.07 -41.45
CA ASN A 254 14.25 -8.69 -40.16
C ASN A 254 12.78 -8.54 -39.75
N GLN A 255 12.37 -9.23 -38.69
CA GLN A 255 11.01 -9.23 -38.14
C GLN A 255 10.52 -7.81 -37.78
N ASN A 256 11.42 -6.94 -37.34
CA ASN A 256 11.11 -5.54 -37.00
C ASN A 256 10.64 -4.70 -38.21
N SER A 257 10.88 -5.18 -39.44
CA SER A 257 10.39 -4.52 -40.66
C SER A 257 8.92 -4.86 -40.97
N VAL A 258 8.36 -5.89 -40.34
CA VAL A 258 6.97 -6.31 -40.53
C VAL A 258 6.05 -5.21 -40.03
N ARG A 259 5.10 -4.82 -40.86
CA ARG A 259 4.08 -3.81 -40.54
C ARG A 259 2.75 -4.48 -40.26
N TRP A 260 2.07 -4.01 -39.23
CA TRP A 260 0.71 -4.43 -38.89
C TRP A 260 -0.31 -3.37 -39.34
N ALA A 261 -1.54 -3.81 -39.60
CA ALA A 261 -2.65 -2.89 -39.89
C ALA A 261 -2.96 -1.99 -38.67
N SER A 262 -3.57 -0.84 -38.92
CA SER A 262 -3.93 0.14 -37.88
C SER A 262 -5.04 -0.34 -36.95
N ALA A 263 -5.83 -1.34 -37.35
CA ALA A 263 -6.90 -1.91 -36.54
C ALA A 263 -7.10 -3.39 -36.87
N PRO A 264 -7.52 -4.21 -35.88
CA PRO A 264 -8.03 -5.54 -36.14
C PRO A 264 -9.41 -5.48 -36.78
N PHE A 265 -9.77 -6.57 -37.46
CA PHE A 265 -11.02 -6.64 -38.23
C PHE A 265 -11.71 -8.00 -38.08
N LEU A 266 -13.02 -8.00 -38.35
CA LEU A 266 -13.86 -9.18 -38.48
C LEU A 266 -14.16 -9.42 -39.96
N ASP A 267 -14.05 -10.68 -40.36
CA ASP A 267 -14.26 -11.10 -41.73
C ASP A 267 -15.75 -11.20 -42.07
N CYS A 268 -16.11 -10.85 -43.31
CA CYS A 268 -17.47 -10.99 -43.83
C CYS A 268 -17.48 -12.03 -44.94
N LYS A 269 -18.16 -13.16 -44.72
CA LYS A 269 -18.22 -14.27 -45.68
C LYS A 269 -19.67 -14.67 -45.90
N ASP A 270 -20.06 -14.81 -47.16
CA ASP A 270 -21.43 -15.20 -47.55
C ASP A 270 -22.49 -14.28 -46.87
N SER A 271 -22.20 -12.97 -46.87
CA SER A 271 -22.97 -11.90 -46.20
C SER A 271 -23.19 -12.06 -44.69
N LEU A 272 -22.37 -12.86 -44.01
CA LEU A 272 -22.41 -13.07 -42.55
C LEU A 272 -21.05 -12.81 -41.90
N LEU A 273 -21.05 -12.26 -40.69
CA LEU A 273 -19.83 -12.02 -39.91
C LEU A 273 -19.26 -13.34 -39.36
N VAL A 274 -17.95 -13.52 -39.54
CA VAL A 274 -17.21 -14.68 -39.04
C VAL A 274 -16.64 -14.38 -37.66
N PRO A 275 -16.88 -15.21 -36.63
CA PRO A 275 -16.33 -14.98 -35.30
C PRO A 275 -14.82 -15.25 -35.26
N GLY A 276 -14.08 -14.24 -34.81
CA GLY A 276 -12.64 -14.29 -34.59
C GLY A 276 -11.98 -13.02 -35.11
N TRP A 277 -11.47 -12.20 -34.20
CA TRP A 277 -10.71 -11.01 -34.56
C TRP A 277 -9.41 -11.38 -35.29
N MET A 278 -9.17 -10.70 -36.40
CA MET A 278 -8.02 -10.91 -37.26
C MET A 278 -7.14 -9.66 -37.28
N LEU A 279 -5.83 -9.85 -37.35
CA LEU A 279 -4.85 -8.78 -37.56
C LEU A 279 -4.08 -9.04 -38.84
N THR A 280 -3.94 -8.02 -39.67
CA THR A 280 -3.13 -8.10 -40.88
C THR A 280 -1.68 -7.77 -40.57
N LEU A 281 -0.75 -8.65 -40.96
CA LEU A 281 0.69 -8.44 -40.93
C LEU A 281 1.23 -8.46 -42.37
N SER A 282 2.14 -7.55 -42.70
CA SER A 282 2.63 -7.37 -44.06
C SER A 282 4.11 -7.00 -44.12
N ILE A 283 4.81 -7.46 -45.15
CA ILE A 283 6.22 -7.18 -45.38
C ILE A 283 6.49 -7.10 -46.88
N SER A 284 7.35 -6.16 -47.29
CA SER A 284 7.81 -6.03 -48.67
C SER A 284 9.04 -6.88 -48.95
N PHE A 285 9.20 -7.29 -50.22
CA PHE A 285 10.42 -7.92 -50.72
C PHE A 285 10.93 -7.18 -51.96
N TYR A 286 12.24 -7.29 -52.20
CA TYR A 286 12.99 -6.43 -53.10
C TYR A 286 13.93 -7.24 -54.00
N GLY A 287 13.96 -6.87 -55.28
CA GLY A 287 14.99 -7.26 -56.25
C GLY A 287 16.12 -6.23 -56.30
N LEU A 288 17.02 -6.34 -57.28
CA LEU A 288 18.09 -5.36 -57.53
C LEU A 288 17.91 -4.70 -58.89
N LYS A 289 18.08 -3.38 -58.91
CA LYS A 289 18.31 -2.63 -60.14
C LYS A 289 19.70 -2.97 -60.72
N PRO A 290 19.97 -2.58 -61.99
CA PRO A 290 21.31 -2.70 -62.58
C PRO A 290 22.42 -1.99 -61.78
N ASP A 291 22.07 -0.97 -60.99
CA ASP A 291 22.99 -0.23 -60.11
C ASP A 291 23.17 -0.86 -58.71
N LEU A 292 22.66 -2.08 -58.50
CA LEU A 292 22.67 -2.82 -57.23
C LEU A 292 21.87 -2.18 -56.09
N THR A 293 20.99 -1.22 -56.38
CA THR A 293 20.06 -0.67 -55.38
C THR A 293 18.79 -1.54 -55.26
N PRO A 294 18.21 -1.67 -54.05
CA PRO A 294 16.97 -2.41 -53.86
C PRO A 294 15.80 -1.82 -54.66
N GLU A 295 15.09 -2.67 -55.40
CA GLU A 295 13.86 -2.34 -56.13
C GLU A 295 12.67 -3.11 -55.55
N PHE A 296 11.57 -2.43 -55.27
CA PHE A 296 10.36 -3.07 -54.76
C PHE A 296 9.80 -4.07 -55.80
N ARG A 297 9.54 -5.31 -55.37
CA ARG A 297 9.00 -6.36 -56.25
C ARG A 297 7.65 -6.92 -55.79
N GLY A 298 7.23 -6.64 -54.55
CA GLY A 298 5.94 -7.09 -54.07
C GLY A 298 5.81 -7.10 -52.56
N VAL A 299 4.68 -7.63 -52.09
CA VAL A 299 4.33 -7.69 -50.67
C VAL A 299 3.81 -9.07 -50.31
N ILE A 300 4.25 -9.58 -49.17
CA ILE A 300 3.68 -10.74 -48.52
C ILE A 300 2.78 -10.24 -47.38
N ARG A 301 1.54 -10.73 -47.33
CA ARG A 301 0.56 -10.42 -46.30
C ARG A 301 0.06 -11.71 -45.66
N VAL A 302 -0.10 -11.71 -44.35
CA VAL A 302 -0.80 -12.76 -43.61
C VAL A 302 -1.83 -12.15 -42.68
N ASP A 303 -2.99 -12.78 -42.59
CA ASP A 303 -4.01 -12.44 -41.59
C ASP A 303 -3.96 -13.48 -40.46
N VAL A 304 -3.67 -13.01 -39.25
CA VAL A 304 -3.52 -13.84 -38.04
C VAL A 304 -4.72 -13.70 -37.11
N ASN A 305 -5.16 -14.81 -36.52
CA ASN A 305 -6.23 -14.84 -35.53
C ASN A 305 -5.69 -14.36 -34.18
N ILE A 306 -6.19 -13.22 -33.70
CA ILE A 306 -5.80 -12.63 -32.41
C ILE A 306 -6.81 -12.88 -31.30
N GLN A 307 -7.91 -13.59 -31.56
CA GLN A 307 -9.00 -13.80 -30.61
C GLN A 307 -8.55 -14.36 -29.24
N GLY A 308 -7.47 -15.15 -29.22
CA GLY A 308 -6.90 -15.74 -28.00
C GLY A 308 -5.88 -14.88 -27.26
N ILE A 309 -5.58 -13.67 -27.72
CA ILE A 309 -4.58 -12.78 -27.13
C ILE A 309 -5.27 -11.76 -26.21
N ASP A 310 -4.85 -11.69 -24.96
CA ASP A 310 -5.45 -10.79 -23.97
C ASP A 310 -5.13 -9.31 -24.23
N LEU A 311 -6.11 -8.45 -23.93
CA LEU A 311 -5.98 -6.99 -23.93
C LEU A 311 -5.75 -6.47 -22.50
N ASN A 312 -4.79 -5.56 -22.33
CA ASN A 312 -4.55 -4.89 -21.05
C ASN A 312 -4.96 -3.41 -21.12
N GLN A 313 -6.21 -3.13 -20.78
CA GLN A 313 -6.75 -1.76 -20.75
C GLN A 313 -6.28 -0.93 -19.54
N CYS A 314 -5.65 -1.57 -18.55
CA CYS A 314 -5.06 -0.91 -17.39
C CYS A 314 -3.61 -0.44 -17.65
N ALA A 315 -3.04 -0.75 -18.82
CA ALA A 315 -1.72 -0.27 -19.19
C ALA A 315 -1.73 1.26 -19.36
N THR A 316 -0.62 1.89 -19.00
CA THR A 316 -0.42 3.36 -19.06
C THR A 316 0.51 3.78 -20.19
N ASP A 317 0.94 2.84 -21.03
CA ASP A 317 1.75 3.11 -22.21
C ASP A 317 0.88 3.58 -23.38
N ASN A 318 1.51 4.00 -24.48
CA ASN A 318 0.79 4.43 -25.68
C ASN A 318 0.40 3.25 -26.60
N SER A 319 0.20 2.05 -26.03
CA SER A 319 -0.12 0.85 -26.81
C SER A 319 -1.62 0.76 -27.13
N TRP A 320 -2.00 -0.11 -28.06
CA TRP A 320 -3.42 -0.26 -28.42
C TRP A 320 -4.30 -0.58 -27.21
N PHE A 321 -5.41 0.15 -27.10
CA PHE A 321 -6.39 0.02 -26.01
C PHE A 321 -5.86 0.30 -24.59
N ALA A 322 -4.63 0.79 -24.44
CA ALA A 322 -4.10 1.24 -23.16
C ALA A 322 -4.90 2.45 -22.63
N ASP A 323 -5.02 2.55 -21.30
CA ASP A 323 -5.72 3.63 -20.58
C ASP A 323 -7.20 3.84 -21.01
N THR A 324 -7.84 2.82 -21.59
CA THR A 324 -9.26 2.85 -22.02
C THR A 324 -10.24 2.34 -20.95
N HIS A 325 -9.74 2.07 -19.74
CA HIS A 325 -10.57 1.59 -18.64
C HIS A 325 -11.53 2.66 -18.12
N GLN A 326 -12.68 2.23 -17.59
CA GLN A 326 -13.71 3.12 -17.04
C GLN A 326 -13.57 3.37 -15.52
N CYS A 327 -12.55 2.81 -14.85
CA CYS A 327 -12.33 3.03 -13.42
C CYS A 327 -12.07 4.52 -13.08
N ASN A 328 -12.61 5.00 -11.96
CA ASN A 328 -12.39 6.37 -11.50
C ASN A 328 -10.93 6.58 -11.05
N ARG A 329 -10.19 7.45 -11.74
CA ARG A 329 -8.75 7.67 -11.49
C ARG A 329 -8.43 8.26 -10.12
N THR A 330 -9.39 8.91 -9.45
CA THR A 330 -9.15 9.51 -8.12
C THR A 330 -9.33 8.49 -7.01
N THR A 331 -10.38 7.66 -7.07
CA THR A 331 -10.78 6.75 -5.99
C THR A 331 -10.47 5.27 -6.26
N MET A 332 -10.17 4.88 -7.51
CA MET A 332 -10.01 3.49 -7.94
C MET A 332 -8.68 3.22 -8.65
N GLU A 333 -8.29 1.95 -8.65
CA GLU A 333 -7.15 1.36 -9.33
C GLU A 333 -7.65 0.27 -10.30
N CYS A 334 -7.08 0.21 -11.50
CA CYS A 334 -7.44 -0.75 -12.54
C CYS A 334 -6.54 -1.99 -12.45
N VAL A 335 -7.15 -3.19 -12.45
CA VAL A 335 -6.44 -4.48 -12.44
C VAL A 335 -6.90 -5.31 -13.65
N PRO A 336 -6.00 -5.74 -14.56
CA PRO A 336 -6.38 -6.53 -15.73
C PRO A 336 -6.70 -7.99 -15.37
N VAL A 337 -7.66 -8.59 -16.08
CA VAL A 337 -8.06 -10.00 -15.92
C VAL A 337 -7.48 -10.85 -17.07
N PRO A 338 -6.47 -11.70 -16.82
CA PRO A 338 -5.85 -12.51 -17.87
C PRO A 338 -6.73 -13.71 -18.27
N GLY A 339 -6.46 -14.28 -19.45
CA GLY A 339 -7.06 -15.51 -19.97
C GLY A 339 -8.44 -15.36 -20.59
N ARG A 340 -8.83 -14.14 -20.99
CA ARG A 340 -10.16 -13.83 -21.54
C ARG A 340 -10.15 -13.58 -23.05
N GLY A 341 -8.96 -13.59 -23.67
CA GLY A 341 -8.73 -13.35 -25.09
C GLY A 341 -8.92 -11.89 -25.48
N PHE A 342 -9.06 -11.66 -26.78
CA PHE A 342 -9.21 -10.32 -27.35
C PHE A 342 -10.63 -9.80 -27.09
N ARG A 343 -10.81 -9.22 -25.90
CA ARG A 343 -12.07 -8.63 -25.44
C ARG A 343 -11.80 -7.37 -24.63
N LEU A 344 -12.65 -6.37 -24.78
CA LEU A 344 -12.69 -5.20 -23.91
C LEU A 344 -13.51 -5.50 -22.65
N GLY A 345 -13.35 -4.66 -21.62
CA GLY A 345 -13.97 -4.81 -20.31
C GLY A 345 -13.33 -5.88 -19.43
N GLN A 346 -12.16 -6.43 -19.79
CA GLN A 346 -11.50 -7.49 -19.02
C GLN A 346 -10.59 -6.92 -17.93
N TYR A 347 -11.16 -6.09 -17.06
CA TYR A 347 -10.48 -5.51 -15.91
C TYR A 347 -11.43 -5.37 -14.72
N CYS A 348 -10.86 -5.29 -13.53
CA CYS A 348 -11.59 -5.03 -12.30
C CYS A 348 -11.13 -3.68 -11.72
N CYS A 349 -12.08 -2.94 -11.16
CA CYS A 349 -11.79 -1.67 -10.48
C CYS A 349 -11.73 -1.95 -8.99
N ARG A 350 -10.58 -1.66 -8.36
CA ARG A 350 -10.38 -1.80 -6.92
C ARG A 350 -10.35 -0.41 -6.28
N CYS A 351 -10.91 -0.23 -5.09
CA CYS A 351 -10.74 1.03 -4.38
C CYS A 351 -9.27 1.24 -4.00
N LYS A 352 -8.76 2.47 -4.18
CA LYS A 352 -7.40 2.83 -3.76
C LYS A 352 -7.27 2.78 -2.24
N GLU A 353 -6.02 2.71 -1.77
CA GLU A 353 -5.73 2.92 -0.34
C GLU A 353 -6.37 4.23 0.16
N GLY A 354 -6.95 4.19 1.36
CA GLY A 354 -7.76 5.28 1.89
C GLY A 354 -9.19 5.35 1.37
N TYR A 355 -9.64 4.40 0.56
CA TYR A 355 -11.05 4.26 0.14
C TYR A 355 -11.57 2.83 0.40
N TYR A 356 -12.88 2.68 0.58
CA TYR A 356 -13.56 1.39 0.79
C TYR A 356 -14.85 1.27 -0.01
N ASN A 357 -15.29 0.04 -0.28
CA ASN A 357 -16.55 -0.27 -0.94
C ASN A 357 -17.59 -0.76 0.09
N PRO A 358 -18.72 -0.05 0.31
CA PRO A 358 -19.71 -0.43 1.31
C PRO A 358 -20.54 -1.66 0.92
N ASP A 359 -20.58 -2.02 -0.37
CA ASP A 359 -21.42 -3.11 -0.88
C ASP A 359 -20.82 -4.51 -0.63
N ILE A 360 -19.61 -4.60 -0.08
CA ILE A 360 -18.94 -5.87 0.26
C ILE A 360 -19.28 -6.23 1.70
N SER A 361 -20.33 -7.03 1.88
CA SER A 361 -20.67 -7.61 3.16
C SER A 361 -19.65 -8.68 3.59
N PRO A 362 -19.35 -8.84 4.89
CA PRO A 362 -18.37 -9.82 5.37
C PRO A 362 -18.76 -11.29 5.13
N GLU A 363 -20.02 -11.61 4.78
CA GLU A 363 -20.48 -12.99 4.59
C GLU A 363 -20.02 -13.63 3.28
N ASP A 364 -19.61 -12.85 2.27
CA ASP A 364 -19.08 -13.39 0.99
C ASP A 364 -17.57 -13.71 1.03
N SER A 365 -16.91 -13.53 2.19
CA SER A 365 -15.48 -13.82 2.36
C SER A 365 -15.17 -15.28 2.75
N ASP A 366 -16.18 -16.11 2.98
CA ASP A 366 -16.02 -17.50 3.47
C ASP A 366 -15.94 -18.57 2.36
N ALA A 367 -15.69 -18.16 1.11
CA ALA A 367 -15.47 -19.09 0.00
C ALA A 367 -14.02 -19.63 -0.06
N GLY A 368 -13.62 -20.40 0.95
CA GLY A 368 -12.55 -21.43 0.89
C GLY A 368 -11.08 -20.98 0.65
N PRO A 369 -10.09 -21.71 1.20
CA PRO A 369 -8.68 -21.37 1.02
C PRO A 369 -8.18 -21.85 -0.35
N LEU A 370 -8.18 -20.97 -1.34
CA LEU A 370 -7.35 -21.08 -2.53
C LEU A 370 -6.28 -20.00 -2.48
N ASN A 371 -5.03 -20.45 -2.57
CA ASN A 371 -3.82 -19.65 -2.47
C ASN A 371 -3.84 -18.37 -3.32
N GLY A 372 -3.54 -17.24 -2.69
CA GLY A 372 -2.94 -16.07 -3.36
C GLY A 372 -3.84 -14.85 -3.53
N SER A 373 -3.82 -13.97 -2.54
CA SER A 373 -3.84 -12.50 -2.68
C SER A 373 -4.87 -11.80 -3.59
N ASP A 374 -6.11 -12.28 -3.74
CA ASP A 374 -7.13 -11.49 -4.43
C ASP A 374 -8.12 -10.85 -3.46
N SER A 375 -7.80 -9.60 -3.12
CA SER A 375 -8.76 -8.61 -2.66
C SER A 375 -9.98 -8.63 -3.59
N SER A 376 -11.17 -8.77 -3.00
CA SER A 376 -12.52 -8.67 -3.57
C SER A 376 -12.72 -7.48 -4.53
N GLY A 377 -12.12 -7.54 -5.72
CA GLY A 377 -12.29 -6.57 -6.78
C GLY A 377 -13.58 -6.86 -7.54
N VAL A 378 -14.44 -5.84 -7.69
CA VAL A 378 -15.62 -5.97 -8.55
C VAL A 378 -15.19 -5.72 -9.99
N CYS A 379 -15.55 -6.63 -10.89
CA CYS A 379 -15.12 -6.60 -12.27
C CYS A 379 -16.15 -5.92 -13.18
N TYR A 380 -15.67 -5.23 -14.22
CA TYR A 380 -16.53 -4.59 -15.20
C TYR A 380 -17.54 -5.60 -15.79
N PRO A 381 -18.82 -5.24 -15.98
CA PRO A 381 -19.42 -3.90 -15.92
C PRO A 381 -19.79 -3.39 -14.51
N ASN A 382 -19.69 -4.23 -13.49
CA ASN A 382 -20.07 -3.87 -12.13
C ASN A 382 -18.93 -3.07 -11.49
N MET A 383 -19.15 -1.77 -11.24
CA MET A 383 -18.15 -0.88 -10.66
C MET A 383 -18.45 -0.60 -9.19
N PRO A 384 -17.47 -0.74 -8.28
CA PRO A 384 -17.71 -0.48 -6.86
C PRO A 384 -17.86 1.03 -6.61
N ILE A 385 -18.57 1.40 -5.55
CA ILE A 385 -18.63 2.78 -5.07
C ILE A 385 -17.55 2.95 -4.01
N CYS A 386 -16.50 3.71 -4.31
CA CYS A 386 -15.38 3.91 -3.39
C CYS A 386 -15.56 5.18 -2.56
N LEU A 387 -15.80 5.01 -1.25
CA LEU A 387 -15.93 6.09 -0.26
C LEU A 387 -14.62 6.30 0.50
N PRO A 388 -14.28 7.53 0.91
CA PRO A 388 -13.06 7.79 1.65
C PRO A 388 -13.13 7.18 3.05
N CYS A 389 -12.01 6.61 3.47
CA CYS A 389 -11.78 6.16 4.83
C CYS A 389 -11.71 7.33 5.81
N TRP A 390 -11.91 7.01 7.08
CA TRP A 390 -11.74 7.96 8.17
C TRP A 390 -10.27 8.49 8.17
N PRO A 391 -10.02 9.80 8.42
CA PRO A 391 -8.69 10.39 8.30
C PRO A 391 -7.59 9.65 9.07
N GLY A 392 -6.45 9.38 8.43
CA GLY A 392 -5.31 8.68 9.06
C GLY A 392 -5.36 7.16 9.03
N CYS A 393 -6.42 6.57 8.44
CA CYS A 393 -6.53 5.14 8.20
C CYS A 393 -6.04 4.79 6.78
N LYS A 394 -5.16 3.79 6.67
CA LYS A 394 -4.64 3.31 5.36
C LYS A 394 -5.65 2.43 4.61
N SER A 395 -6.38 1.59 5.35
CA SER A 395 -7.42 0.71 4.83
C SER A 395 -8.54 0.65 5.86
N CYS A 396 -9.78 0.64 5.40
CA CYS A 396 -10.97 0.56 6.24
C CYS A 396 -12.03 -0.30 5.56
N GLN A 397 -12.86 -0.94 6.37
CA GLN A 397 -14.05 -1.66 5.89
C GLN A 397 -15.30 -0.78 5.94
N ASP A 398 -15.34 0.14 6.92
CA ASP A 398 -16.43 1.07 7.16
C ASP A 398 -15.87 2.46 7.47
N SER A 399 -16.76 3.45 7.53
CA SER A 399 -16.48 4.81 8.02
C SER A 399 -16.12 4.90 9.52
N THR A 400 -15.91 3.76 10.19
CA THR A 400 -15.48 3.71 11.59
C THR A 400 -14.05 4.22 11.78
N PRO A 401 -13.76 4.95 12.88
CA PRO A 401 -12.42 5.45 13.15
C PRO A 401 -11.44 4.29 13.40
N CYS A 402 -10.25 4.35 12.80
CA CYS A 402 -9.19 3.38 13.09
C CYS A 402 -8.55 3.64 14.45
N TRP A 403 -8.19 2.54 15.11
CA TRP A 403 -7.47 2.55 16.37
C TRP A 403 -5.98 2.78 16.13
N VAL A 404 -5.36 3.57 17.02
CA VAL A 404 -3.91 3.79 17.02
C VAL A 404 -3.15 2.46 17.08
N GLN A 405 -2.19 2.28 16.17
CA GLN A 405 -1.33 1.11 16.14
C GLN A 405 -0.22 1.25 17.19
N GLU A 406 -0.33 0.51 18.28
CA GLU A 406 0.62 0.55 19.39
C GLU A 406 1.92 -0.20 19.06
N ASP A 407 3.09 0.37 19.36
CA ASP A 407 4.37 -0.31 19.14
C ASP A 407 4.57 -1.42 20.19
N ARG A 408 4.32 -2.66 19.76
CA ARG A 408 4.45 -3.85 20.62
C ARG A 408 5.88 -4.08 21.09
N THR A 409 6.89 -3.70 20.31
CA THR A 409 8.30 -3.96 20.63
C THR A 409 8.77 -3.07 21.77
N LEU A 410 8.48 -1.76 21.68
CA LEU A 410 8.79 -0.79 22.72
C LEU A 410 8.08 -1.13 24.04
N ARG A 411 6.79 -1.48 23.98
CA ARG A 411 6.01 -1.84 25.17
C ARG A 411 6.51 -3.13 25.85
N ALA A 412 6.89 -4.13 25.06
CA ALA A 412 7.46 -5.37 25.59
C ALA A 412 8.79 -5.13 26.32
N GLY A 413 9.65 -4.26 25.77
CA GLY A 413 10.91 -3.87 26.40
C GLY A 413 10.70 -3.15 27.73
N VAL A 414 9.77 -2.19 27.78
CA VAL A 414 9.41 -1.46 29.02
C VAL A 414 8.88 -2.42 30.09
N LEU A 415 7.99 -3.34 29.73
CA LEU A 415 7.46 -4.34 30.66
C LEU A 415 8.51 -5.30 31.20
N ALA A 416 9.39 -5.81 30.33
CA ALA A 416 10.44 -6.73 30.74
C ALA A 416 11.35 -6.07 31.78
N LEU A 417 11.78 -4.84 31.52
CA LEU A 417 12.60 -4.08 32.45
C LEU A 417 11.86 -3.80 33.76
N GLN A 418 10.59 -3.38 33.69
CA GLN A 418 9.74 -3.16 34.86
C GLN A 418 9.62 -4.43 35.71
N GLY A 419 9.39 -5.59 35.08
CA GLY A 419 9.26 -6.89 35.74
C GLY A 419 10.52 -7.32 36.47
N VAL A 420 11.70 -7.07 35.89
CA VAL A 420 12.99 -7.35 36.54
C VAL A 420 13.14 -6.56 37.84
N PHE A 421 12.86 -5.25 37.83
CA PHE A 421 12.96 -4.43 39.06
C PHE A 421 11.92 -4.82 40.11
N MET A 422 10.69 -5.14 39.70
CA MET A 422 9.67 -5.67 40.62
C MET A 422 10.12 -6.98 41.28
N PHE A 423 10.70 -7.89 40.51
CA PHE A 423 11.24 -9.16 41.01
C PHE A 423 12.40 -8.93 41.99
N LEU A 424 13.35 -8.05 41.65
CA LEU A 424 14.48 -7.70 42.55
C LEU A 424 13.99 -7.13 43.88
N ILE A 425 12.97 -6.27 43.87
CA ILE A 425 12.38 -5.72 45.09
C ILE A 425 11.68 -6.80 45.90
N PHE A 426 10.93 -7.68 45.25
CA PHE A 426 10.28 -8.81 45.92
C PHE A 426 11.29 -9.76 46.59
N VAL A 427 12.38 -10.10 45.90
CA VAL A 427 13.47 -10.89 46.47
C VAL A 427 14.12 -10.14 47.64
N SER A 428 14.40 -8.84 47.51
CA SER A 428 14.97 -8.04 48.59
C SER A 428 14.06 -7.97 49.82
N MET A 429 12.74 -7.97 49.62
CA MET A 429 11.73 -8.01 50.68
C MET A 429 11.74 -9.37 51.40
N LEU A 430 11.78 -10.48 50.67
CA LEU A 430 11.88 -11.82 51.24
C LEU A 430 13.18 -11.99 52.05
N VAL A 431 14.30 -11.50 51.52
CA VAL A 431 15.60 -11.52 52.22
C VAL A 431 15.51 -10.70 53.51
N ALA A 432 14.96 -9.48 53.46
CA ALA A 432 14.76 -8.66 54.65
C ALA A 432 13.85 -9.34 55.68
N TYR A 433 12.81 -10.04 55.24
CA TYR A 433 11.89 -10.79 56.11
C TYR A 433 12.58 -11.96 56.80
N GLN A 434 13.36 -12.77 56.07
CA GLN A 434 14.09 -13.92 56.64
C GLN A 434 15.11 -13.47 57.70
N HIS A 435 15.81 -12.37 57.46
CA HIS A 435 16.84 -11.85 58.36
C HIS A 435 16.27 -11.16 59.62
N ARG A 436 14.94 -11.05 59.76
CA ARG A 436 14.24 -10.43 60.90
C ARG A 436 14.56 -11.08 62.25
N ARG A 437 14.90 -12.37 62.26
CA ARG A 437 15.10 -13.15 63.50
C ARG A 437 16.49 -12.97 64.12
N ASN A 438 17.46 -12.41 63.38
CA ASN A 438 18.83 -12.25 63.86
C ASN A 438 18.96 -11.07 64.86
N ARG A 439 19.41 -11.36 66.09
CA ARG A 439 19.56 -10.38 67.19
C ARG A 439 20.45 -9.18 66.84
N ARG A 440 21.53 -9.38 66.06
CA ARG A 440 22.42 -8.29 65.59
C ARG A 440 21.71 -7.28 64.67
N ILE A 441 20.67 -7.72 63.94
CA ILE A 441 19.95 -6.91 62.95
C ILE A 441 18.75 -6.18 63.58
N ARG A 442 18.24 -6.66 64.73
CA ARG A 442 17.10 -6.07 65.46
C ARG A 442 17.34 -4.65 65.98
N ALA A 443 18.59 -4.23 66.15
CA ALA A 443 18.94 -2.87 66.57
C ALA A 443 18.71 -1.81 65.47
N SER A 444 18.70 -2.21 64.19
CA SER A 444 18.66 -1.30 63.03
C SER A 444 17.34 -1.44 62.26
N GLY A 445 16.24 -0.88 62.78
CA GLY A 445 15.05 -0.44 62.04
C GLY A 445 14.51 -1.31 60.86
N LEU A 446 14.69 -2.64 60.87
CA LEU A 446 14.43 -3.51 59.72
C LEU A 446 12.94 -3.56 59.34
N LEU A 447 12.06 -3.43 60.34
CA LEU A 447 10.61 -3.37 60.14
C LEU A 447 10.19 -2.16 59.28
N LEU A 448 10.87 -1.01 59.42
CA LEU A 448 10.60 0.16 58.56
C LEU A 448 11.14 -0.05 57.15
N LEU A 449 12.24 -0.81 56.99
CA LEU A 449 12.79 -1.14 55.67
C LEU A 449 11.87 -2.09 54.89
N GLU A 450 11.32 -3.10 55.57
CA GLU A 450 10.33 -4.04 55.01
C GLU A 450 9.11 -3.29 54.45
N ILE A 451 8.61 -2.30 55.20
CA ILE A 451 7.48 -1.46 54.77
C ILE A 451 7.84 -0.57 53.59
N ILE A 452 9.05 0.01 53.58
CA ILE A 452 9.54 0.78 52.43
C ILE A 452 9.59 -0.10 51.18
N LEU A 453 10.14 -1.32 51.27
CA LEU A 453 10.18 -2.25 50.15
C LEU A 453 8.78 -2.64 49.64
N PHE A 454 7.85 -2.88 50.55
CA PHE A 454 6.45 -3.15 50.19
C PHE A 454 5.80 -1.94 49.49
N GLY A 455 6.01 -0.72 50.00
CA GLY A 455 5.55 0.51 49.36
C GLY A 455 6.18 0.74 47.98
N SER A 456 7.47 0.44 47.83
CA SER A 456 8.17 0.51 46.54
C SER A 456 7.58 -0.47 45.53
N LEU A 457 7.29 -1.72 45.94
CA LEU A 457 6.61 -2.71 45.08
C LEU A 457 5.26 -2.18 44.58
N LEU A 458 4.47 -1.56 45.47
CA LEU A 458 3.21 -0.92 45.09
C LEU A 458 3.43 0.23 44.10
N LEU A 459 4.46 1.07 44.27
CA LEU A 459 4.73 2.18 43.36
C LEU A 459 5.22 1.75 41.96
N TYR A 460 5.78 0.55 41.80
CA TYR A 460 6.08 -0.02 40.47
C TYR A 460 4.83 -0.59 39.77
N PHE A 461 3.81 -1.01 40.51
CA PHE A 461 2.63 -1.65 39.93
C PHE A 461 1.78 -0.76 38.98
N PRO A 462 1.64 0.57 39.14
CA PRO A 462 0.91 1.44 38.22
C PRO A 462 1.39 1.39 36.76
N VAL A 463 2.69 1.27 36.52
CA VAL A 463 3.25 1.15 35.15
C VAL A 463 2.82 -0.17 34.52
N PHE A 464 2.72 -1.24 35.30
CA PHE A 464 2.20 -2.53 34.85
C PHE A 464 0.69 -2.45 34.53
N ILE A 465 -0.10 -1.69 35.30
CA ILE A 465 -1.52 -1.47 35.01
C ILE A 465 -1.71 -0.68 33.71
N LEU A 466 -0.90 0.36 33.47
CA LEU A 466 -0.97 1.21 32.27
C LEU A 466 -0.74 0.46 30.96
N TYR A 467 -0.02 -0.66 30.99
CA TYR A 467 0.21 -1.48 29.80
C TYR A 467 -1.08 -2.11 29.26
N PHE A 468 -1.99 -2.51 30.15
CA PHE A 468 -3.22 -3.15 29.73
C PHE A 468 -4.26 -2.13 29.28
N LYS A 469 -5.11 -2.53 28.31
CA LYS A 469 -6.20 -1.68 27.81
C LYS A 469 -7.00 -1.05 28.96
N PRO A 470 -7.30 0.26 28.91
CA PRO A 470 -7.97 0.95 29.99
C PRO A 470 -9.34 0.31 30.23
N SER A 471 -9.66 0.08 31.50
CA SER A 471 -10.98 -0.34 31.96
C SER A 471 -11.31 0.43 33.21
N THR A 472 -12.60 0.52 33.56
CA THR A 472 -13.04 1.22 34.77
C THR A 472 -12.32 0.71 36.01
N PHE A 473 -12.21 -0.61 36.16
CA PHE A 473 -11.49 -1.24 37.27
C PHE A 473 -10.00 -0.85 37.27
N ARG A 474 -9.32 -0.91 36.13
CA ARG A 474 -7.89 -0.58 36.03
C ARG A 474 -7.61 0.89 36.32
N CYS A 475 -8.45 1.82 35.86
CA CYS A 475 -8.29 3.25 36.16
C CYS A 475 -8.47 3.56 37.65
N ILE A 476 -9.40 2.85 38.33
CA ILE A 476 -9.57 2.95 39.79
C ILE A 476 -8.34 2.36 40.51
N LEU A 477 -7.96 1.13 40.16
CA LEU A 477 -6.84 0.43 40.77
C LEU A 477 -5.53 1.20 40.65
N LEU A 478 -5.28 1.84 39.51
CA LEU A 478 -4.09 2.66 39.26
C LEU A 478 -3.92 3.77 40.30
N ARG A 479 -4.98 4.50 40.60
CA ARG A 479 -4.97 5.61 41.58
C ARG A 479 -4.76 5.09 43.00
N TRP A 480 -5.46 4.02 43.36
CA TRP A 480 -5.34 3.39 44.68
C TRP A 480 -3.92 2.91 44.97
N VAL A 481 -3.36 2.12 44.06
CA VAL A 481 -2.04 1.52 44.26
C VAL A 481 -0.94 2.58 44.28
N ARG A 482 -1.03 3.60 43.41
CA ARG A 482 -0.06 4.71 43.41
C ARG A 482 -0.07 5.49 44.73
N MET A 483 -1.24 5.92 45.21
CA MET A 483 -1.33 6.76 46.40
C MET A 483 -0.94 6.00 47.66
N LEU A 484 -1.41 4.76 47.83
CA LEU A 484 -1.02 3.94 48.97
C LEU A 484 0.48 3.67 48.98
N GLY A 485 1.08 3.32 47.83
CA GLY A 485 2.51 3.14 47.71
C GLY A 485 3.31 4.40 48.10
N PHE A 486 2.87 5.56 47.64
CA PHE A 486 3.51 6.85 47.94
C PHE A 486 3.52 7.14 49.44
N PHE A 487 2.35 7.05 50.10
CA PHE A 487 2.25 7.31 51.53
C PHE A 487 2.97 6.25 52.37
N ILE A 488 3.09 5.01 51.91
CA ILE A 488 3.89 3.98 52.60
C ILE A 488 5.38 4.33 52.55
N VAL A 489 5.94 4.63 51.37
CA VAL A 489 7.38 4.94 51.22
C VAL A 489 7.73 6.27 51.87
N TYR A 490 7.10 7.37 51.44
CA TYR A 490 7.46 8.70 51.92
C TYR A 490 6.90 8.99 53.31
N GLY A 491 5.79 8.36 53.71
CA GLY A 491 5.29 8.42 55.08
C GLY A 491 6.21 7.74 56.08
N THR A 492 6.79 6.58 55.74
CA THR A 492 7.79 5.95 56.62
C THR A 492 9.09 6.75 56.70
N ILE A 493 9.56 7.33 55.59
CA ILE A 493 10.75 8.19 55.58
C ILE A 493 10.53 9.45 56.43
N THR A 494 9.41 10.14 56.27
CA THR A 494 9.08 11.35 57.04
C THR A 494 8.87 11.04 58.53
N LEU A 495 8.20 9.93 58.89
CA LEU A 495 8.07 9.51 60.29
C LEU A 495 9.40 9.12 60.92
N LYS A 496 10.30 8.51 60.14
CA LYS A 496 11.67 8.22 60.60
C LYS A 496 12.44 9.51 60.86
N MET A 497 12.32 10.52 59.99
CA MET A 497 12.89 11.85 60.18
C MET A 497 12.28 12.56 61.41
N TYR A 498 10.96 12.48 61.59
CA TYR A 498 10.27 13.02 62.76
C TYR A 498 10.75 12.40 64.08
N ARG A 499 10.97 11.07 64.11
CA ARG A 499 11.54 10.37 65.27
C ARG A 499 12.93 10.90 65.60
N VAL A 500 13.79 11.10 64.59
CA VAL A 500 15.13 11.69 64.79
C VAL A 500 14.98 13.07 65.41
N LEU A 501 14.17 13.97 64.82
CA LEU A 501 13.95 15.32 65.35
C LEU A 501 13.54 15.33 66.83
N LYS A 502 12.53 14.50 67.18
CA LYS A 502 12.01 14.42 68.56
C LYS A 502 13.03 13.88 69.56
N VAL A 503 13.86 12.91 69.18
CA VAL A 503 14.90 12.34 70.05
C VAL A 503 16.00 13.37 70.36
N PHE A 504 16.33 14.26 69.41
CA PHE A 504 17.29 15.32 69.66
C PHE A 504 16.71 16.45 70.50
N LEU A 505 15.46 16.87 70.24
CA LEU A 505 14.78 17.86 71.07
C LEU A 505 14.60 17.40 72.53
N SER A 506 14.35 16.10 72.76
CA SER A 506 14.18 15.56 74.11
C SER A 506 15.48 15.36 74.89
N ARG A 507 16.65 15.38 74.23
CA ARG A 507 17.94 15.43 74.94
C ARG A 507 18.24 16.80 75.52
N THR A 508 17.61 17.86 74.99
CA THR A 508 17.81 19.25 75.44
C THR A 508 16.79 19.69 76.50
N ALA A 509 15.65 19.00 76.63
CA ALA A 509 14.64 19.25 77.66
C ALA A 509 14.06 17.92 78.19
N GLN A 510 14.25 17.66 79.50
CA GLN A 510 13.71 16.59 80.36
C GLN A 510 13.13 15.30 79.72
N ARG A 511 13.62 14.13 80.21
CA ARG A 511 13.26 12.74 79.83
C ARG A 511 11.77 12.55 79.44
N MET A 512 11.50 12.56 78.14
CA MET A 512 10.27 12.00 77.57
C MET A 512 10.47 10.50 77.25
N PRO A 513 9.42 9.66 77.40
CA PRO A 513 9.53 8.21 77.24
C PRO A 513 9.93 7.82 75.81
N TYR A 514 10.80 6.82 75.73
CA TYR A 514 11.33 6.24 74.51
C TYR A 514 10.21 5.80 73.55
N MET A 515 10.11 6.43 72.38
CA MET A 515 9.14 6.08 71.34
C MET A 515 9.42 4.68 70.78
N SER A 516 8.55 3.72 71.11
CA SER A 516 8.58 2.35 70.57
C SER A 516 8.23 2.36 69.07
N SER A 517 8.85 1.48 68.29
CA SER A 517 8.57 1.29 66.86
C SER A 517 7.09 1.02 66.56
N LEU A 518 6.36 0.42 67.51
CA LEU A 518 4.92 0.16 67.39
C LEU A 518 4.08 1.46 67.39
N HIS A 519 4.51 2.49 68.12
CA HIS A 519 3.83 3.78 68.11
C HIS A 519 3.98 4.47 66.75
N LEU A 520 5.16 4.38 66.13
CA LEU A 520 5.42 4.90 64.78
C LEU A 520 4.57 4.20 63.72
N MET A 521 4.41 2.87 63.85
CA MET A 521 3.50 2.07 63.02
C MET A 521 2.04 2.48 63.18
N ARG A 522 1.61 2.82 64.39
CA ARG A 522 0.25 3.33 64.64
C ARG A 522 0.02 4.67 63.94
N ILE A 523 0.98 5.59 63.98
CA ILE A 523 0.89 6.87 63.27
C ILE A 523 0.84 6.64 61.75
N LEU A 524 1.69 5.76 61.20
CA LEU A 524 1.65 5.40 59.79
C LEU A 524 0.28 4.80 59.41
N GLY A 525 -0.26 3.90 60.24
CA GLY A 525 -1.58 3.33 60.04
C GLY A 525 -2.68 4.39 59.98
N VAL A 526 -2.66 5.38 60.88
CA VAL A 526 -3.61 6.51 60.85
C VAL A 526 -3.46 7.31 59.55
N MET A 527 -2.24 7.60 59.10
CA MET A 527 -1.99 8.28 57.82
C MET A 527 -2.50 7.48 56.61
N LEU A 528 -2.40 6.15 56.63
CA LEU A 528 -2.92 5.31 55.54
C LEU A 528 -4.45 5.20 55.57
N MET A 529 -5.05 5.18 56.77
CA MET A 529 -6.51 5.17 56.91
C MET A 529 -7.14 6.45 56.38
N THR A 530 -6.54 7.61 56.63
CA THR A 530 -7.06 8.89 56.12
C THR A 530 -7.00 8.95 54.58
N VAL A 531 -5.91 8.47 53.98
CA VAL A 531 -5.78 8.40 52.52
C VAL A 531 -6.74 7.40 51.91
N SER A 532 -6.90 6.23 52.53
CA SER A 532 -7.84 5.20 52.08
C SER A 532 -9.29 5.69 52.13
N TRP A 533 -9.65 6.43 53.18
CA TRP A 533 -10.97 7.07 53.28
C TRP A 533 -11.23 8.04 52.12
N PHE A 534 -10.26 8.90 51.79
CA PHE A 534 -10.37 9.82 50.67
C PHE A 534 -10.53 9.07 49.33
N LEU A 535 -9.74 8.01 49.12
CA LEU A 535 -9.84 7.17 47.91
C LEU A 535 -11.18 6.43 47.80
N CYS A 536 -11.76 5.97 48.93
CA CYS A 536 -13.11 5.40 48.95
C CYS A 536 -14.15 6.43 48.52
N ALA A 537 -14.13 7.64 49.11
CA ALA A 537 -15.05 8.71 48.76
C ALA A 537 -14.97 9.08 47.26
N TRP A 538 -13.74 9.19 46.75
CA TRP A 538 -13.49 9.40 45.33
C TRP A 538 -14.04 8.27 44.45
N THR A 539 -13.80 7.01 44.83
CA THR A 539 -14.26 5.83 44.06
C THR A 539 -15.79 5.78 43.97
N VAL A 540 -16.48 6.10 45.08
CA VAL A 540 -17.95 6.23 45.10
C VAL A 540 -18.42 7.34 44.18
N GLY A 541 -17.78 8.50 44.20
CA GLY A 541 -18.09 9.62 43.30
C GLY A 541 -17.95 9.25 41.82
N VAL A 542 -16.90 8.50 41.46
CA VAL A 542 -16.71 8.02 40.08
C VAL A 542 -17.76 6.97 39.69
N LEU A 543 -18.12 6.07 40.60
CA LEU A 543 -19.14 5.06 40.32
C LEU A 543 -20.52 5.71 40.11
N GLN A 544 -20.84 6.76 40.86
CA GLN A 544 -22.08 7.53 40.68
C GLN A 544 -22.09 8.34 39.38
N ASN A 545 -20.94 8.88 38.95
CA ASN A 545 -20.83 9.58 37.67
C ASN A 545 -21.01 8.64 36.47
N ARG A 546 -20.62 7.37 36.61
CA ARG A 546 -20.86 6.33 35.60
C ARG A 546 -22.36 6.08 35.40
N ASP A 547 -23.13 6.00 36.48
CA ASP A 547 -24.60 5.83 36.41
C ASP A 547 -25.29 7.02 35.74
N ARG A 548 -24.64 8.19 35.73
CA ARG A 548 -25.09 9.41 35.04
C ARG A 548 -24.57 9.56 33.61
N ASN A 549 -24.06 8.49 32.99
CA ASN A 549 -23.51 8.46 31.62
C ASN A 549 -22.30 9.38 31.39
N ILE A 550 -21.54 9.75 32.42
CA ILE A 550 -20.28 10.48 32.26
C ILE A 550 -19.15 9.44 32.04
N PRO A 551 -18.47 9.42 30.88
CA PRO A 551 -17.51 8.37 30.56
C PRO A 551 -16.24 8.45 31.43
N VAL A 552 -15.88 7.32 32.07
CA VAL A 552 -14.69 7.19 32.94
C VAL A 552 -13.38 7.07 32.12
N PHE A 553 -13.50 6.70 30.85
CA PHE A 553 -12.42 6.71 29.86
C PHE A 553 -12.92 7.44 28.62
N VAL A 554 -12.07 8.29 28.03
CA VAL A 554 -12.42 9.11 26.86
C VAL A 554 -11.66 8.59 25.65
N THR A 555 -12.34 8.59 24.51
CA THR A 555 -11.71 8.38 23.21
C THR A 555 -11.10 9.71 22.76
N ALA A 556 -9.77 9.80 22.77
CA ALA A 556 -9.05 10.95 22.22
C ALA A 556 -8.58 10.65 20.81
N THR A 557 -8.43 11.69 20.00
CA THR A 557 -7.91 11.60 18.64
C THR A 557 -6.48 12.14 18.59
N THR A 558 -5.61 11.46 17.84
CA THR A 558 -4.25 11.97 17.53
C THR A 558 -4.32 13.07 16.45
N SER A 559 -3.21 13.76 16.19
CA SER A 559 -3.08 14.75 15.11
C SER A 559 -3.40 14.15 13.73
N ASP A 560 -3.08 12.88 13.56
CA ASP A 560 -3.36 12.08 12.36
C ASP A 560 -4.79 11.55 12.34
N GLY A 561 -5.61 11.91 13.34
CA GLY A 561 -7.02 11.56 13.47
C GLY A 561 -7.30 10.23 14.20
N GLN A 562 -6.37 9.28 14.21
CA GLN A 562 -6.58 7.96 14.86
C GLN A 562 -7.10 8.06 16.31
N SER A 563 -8.00 7.14 16.68
CA SER A 563 -8.66 7.15 17.98
C SER A 563 -7.97 6.24 19.00
N PHE A 564 -7.88 6.67 20.26
CA PHE A 564 -7.34 5.89 21.37
C PHE A 564 -8.08 6.14 22.68
N ASN A 565 -8.13 5.12 23.55
CA ASN A 565 -8.80 5.22 24.85
C ASN A 565 -7.79 5.60 25.94
N LEU A 566 -8.16 6.55 26.80
CA LEU A 566 -7.37 6.95 27.97
C LEU A 566 -8.25 7.08 29.22
N CYS A 567 -7.68 6.87 30.42
CA CYS A 567 -8.40 7.13 31.67
C CYS A 567 -8.63 8.64 31.83
N TYR A 568 -9.88 9.06 32.02
CA TYR A 568 -10.24 10.48 32.17
C TYR A 568 -9.53 11.11 33.37
N LEU A 569 -8.86 12.24 33.14
CA LEU A 569 -8.24 13.06 34.18
C LEU A 569 -9.32 13.96 34.79
N ASP A 570 -9.59 13.78 36.08
CA ASP A 570 -10.63 14.51 36.79
C ASP A 570 -10.02 15.55 37.75
N ARG A 571 -10.81 16.50 38.23
CA ARG A 571 -10.42 17.50 39.25
C ARG A 571 -9.83 16.85 40.50
N TRP A 572 -10.28 15.64 40.82
CA TRP A 572 -9.74 14.83 41.90
C TRP A 572 -8.27 14.43 41.70
N ASP A 573 -7.81 14.20 40.47
CA ASP A 573 -6.40 13.90 40.19
C ASP A 573 -5.52 15.13 40.49
N TYR A 574 -6.02 16.34 40.22
CA TYR A 574 -5.35 17.59 40.62
C TYR A 574 -5.26 17.72 42.14
N MET A 575 -6.36 17.44 42.86
CA MET A 575 -6.36 17.47 44.33
C MET A 575 -5.35 16.48 44.92
N MET A 576 -5.24 15.29 44.33
CA MET A 576 -4.29 14.26 44.74
C MET A 576 -2.84 14.67 44.49
N ALA A 577 -2.55 15.23 43.31
CA ALA A 577 -1.22 15.77 43.01
C ALA A 577 -0.83 16.89 43.97
N VAL A 578 -1.75 17.81 44.28
CA VAL A 578 -1.52 18.89 45.24
C VAL A 578 -1.27 18.32 46.64
N ALA A 579 -2.04 17.31 47.07
CA ALA A 579 -1.85 16.66 48.37
C ALA A 579 -0.48 15.94 48.47
N GLU A 580 -0.05 15.23 47.41
CA GLU A 580 1.29 14.61 47.32
C GLU A 580 2.39 15.67 47.50
N LEU A 581 2.30 16.79 46.78
CA LEU A 581 3.29 17.85 46.82
C LEU A 581 3.34 18.56 48.18
N LEU A 582 2.17 18.88 48.77
CA LEU A 582 2.10 19.48 50.11
C LEU A 582 2.72 18.57 51.18
N PHE A 583 2.49 17.25 51.07
CA PHE A 583 3.08 16.27 51.97
C PHE A 583 4.61 16.24 51.87
N LEU A 584 5.17 16.31 50.65
CA LEU A 584 6.61 16.36 50.43
C LEU A 584 7.23 17.70 50.88
N CYS A 585 6.52 18.82 50.69
CA CYS A 585 6.93 20.13 51.21
C CYS A 585 7.01 20.10 52.75
N TRP A 586 6.03 19.49 53.41
CA TRP A 586 6.10 19.25 54.86
C TRP A 586 7.28 18.34 55.25
N GLY A 587 7.53 17.28 54.49
CA GLY A 587 8.71 16.43 54.64
C GLY A 587 10.05 17.17 54.48
N SER A 588 10.12 18.11 53.54
CA SER A 588 11.28 18.98 53.33
C SER A 588 11.48 19.95 54.51
N SER A 589 10.39 20.54 55.02
CA SER A 589 10.42 21.36 56.24
C SER A 589 10.89 20.57 57.48
N LEU A 590 10.49 19.30 57.61
CA LEU A 590 11.03 18.42 58.66
C LEU A 590 12.54 18.17 58.47
N TRP A 591 12.99 18.01 57.22
CA TRP A 591 14.41 17.84 56.94
C TRP A 591 15.24 19.08 57.28
N THR A 592 14.75 20.30 57.00
CA THR A 592 15.48 21.53 57.37
C THR A 592 15.66 21.64 58.89
N ALA A 593 14.67 21.23 59.67
CA ALA A 593 14.76 21.14 61.13
C ALA A 593 15.74 20.06 61.63
N VAL A 594 15.89 18.95 60.89
CA VAL A 594 16.80 17.83 61.25
C VAL A 594 18.22 18.03 60.73
N ARG A 595 18.44 18.86 59.71
CA ARG A 595 19.76 19.12 59.11
C ARG A 595 20.89 19.45 60.10
N PRO A 596 20.71 20.28 61.15
CA PRO A 596 21.79 20.63 62.07
C PRO A 596 22.19 19.49 63.01
N VAL A 597 21.42 18.40 63.05
CA VAL A 597 21.62 17.29 63.96
C VAL A 597 22.84 16.44 63.53
N PRO A 598 23.91 16.36 64.36
CA PRO A 598 25.01 15.45 64.09
C PRO A 598 24.54 14.01 64.36
N SER A 599 24.48 13.21 63.32
CA SER A 599 24.25 11.76 63.42
C SER A 599 25.54 11.04 63.04
N ALA A 600 25.85 9.96 63.76
CA ALA A 600 27.08 9.19 63.59
C ALA A 600 27.32 8.65 62.16
N PHE A 601 26.32 8.72 61.26
CA PHE A 601 26.38 8.14 59.91
C PHE A 601 25.73 8.99 58.81
N HIS A 602 25.44 10.27 59.07
CA HIS A 602 24.79 11.16 58.09
C HIS A 602 23.46 10.62 57.50
N GLU A 603 22.82 9.65 58.15
CA GLU A 603 21.61 8.94 57.70
C GLU A 603 20.41 9.89 57.38
N PRO A 604 20.14 10.97 58.15
CA PRO A 604 19.11 11.95 57.81
C PRO A 604 19.39 12.76 56.54
N ARG A 605 20.65 12.86 56.09
CA ARG A 605 21.00 13.58 54.85
C ARG A 605 20.49 12.82 53.62
N TYR A 606 20.71 11.50 53.58
CA TYR A 606 20.24 10.65 52.49
C TYR A 606 18.71 10.59 52.39
N MET A 607 18.02 10.56 53.54
CA MET A 607 16.55 10.66 53.59
C MET A 607 16.04 12.01 53.09
N GLY A 608 16.73 13.10 53.43
CA GLY A 608 16.45 14.42 52.88
C GLY A 608 16.60 14.46 51.37
N ILE A 609 17.72 13.97 50.83
CA ILE A 609 17.97 13.92 49.39
C ILE A 609 16.88 13.12 48.67
N ALA A 610 16.44 11.99 49.24
CA ALA A 610 15.34 11.20 48.70
C ALA A 610 14.01 12.00 48.62
N ILE A 611 13.65 12.75 49.66
CA ILE A 611 12.43 13.60 49.66
C ILE A 611 12.52 14.71 48.62
N HIS A 612 13.69 15.39 48.48
CA HIS A 612 13.85 16.47 47.50
C HIS A 612 13.85 15.92 46.06
N ASN A 613 14.43 14.75 45.84
CA ASN A 613 14.41 14.08 44.54
C ASN A 613 12.97 13.77 44.09
N GLU A 614 12.15 13.19 44.98
CA GLU A 614 10.73 12.95 44.71
C GLU A 614 9.99 14.26 44.47
N LEU A 615 10.18 15.27 45.32
CA LEU A 615 9.49 16.56 45.19
C LEU A 615 9.75 17.21 43.82
N PHE A 616 11.01 17.21 43.38
CA PHE A 616 11.38 17.76 42.08
C PHE A 616 10.77 16.97 40.91
N LEU A 617 10.94 15.64 40.91
CA LEU A 617 10.48 14.80 39.80
C LEU A 617 8.95 14.69 39.72
N SER A 618 8.27 14.60 40.86
CA SER A 618 6.81 14.57 40.94
C SER A 618 6.21 15.90 40.47
N SER A 619 6.81 17.04 40.84
CA SER A 619 6.39 18.35 40.33
C SER A 619 6.49 18.45 38.80
N MET A 620 7.61 18.01 38.21
CA MET A 620 7.80 18.00 36.76
C MET A 620 6.83 17.04 36.06
N PHE A 621 6.62 15.85 36.62
CA PHE A 621 5.71 14.84 36.07
C PHE A 621 4.26 15.33 36.05
N HIS A 622 3.77 15.89 37.16
CA HIS A 622 2.41 16.41 37.26
C HIS A 622 2.20 17.62 36.33
N LEU A 623 3.17 18.53 36.23
CA LEU A 623 3.12 19.65 35.29
C LEU A 623 2.96 19.15 33.85
N PHE A 624 3.83 18.24 33.41
CA PHE A 624 3.79 17.70 32.06
C PHE A 624 2.47 16.96 31.78
N ARG A 625 2.02 16.11 32.72
CA ARG A 625 0.78 15.34 32.59
C ARG A 625 -0.46 16.23 32.47
N PHE A 626 -0.51 17.35 33.16
CA PHE A 626 -1.67 18.26 33.10
C PHE A 626 -1.63 19.22 31.90
N THR A 627 -0.45 19.58 31.41
CA THR A 627 -0.33 20.43 30.20
C THR A 627 -0.64 19.66 28.92
N PHE A 628 -0.26 18.39 28.83
CA PHE A 628 -0.39 17.60 27.61
C PHE A 628 -1.41 16.47 27.77
N GLN A 629 -2.69 16.80 27.60
CA GLN A 629 -3.81 15.87 27.79
C GLN A 629 -4.00 14.86 26.65
N SER A 630 -3.54 15.18 25.42
CA SER A 630 -3.72 14.40 24.19
C SER A 630 -2.43 13.77 23.67
N LEU A 631 -1.56 13.28 24.56
CA LEU A 631 -0.35 12.57 24.15
C LEU A 631 -0.64 11.14 23.73
N HIS A 632 0.12 10.67 22.73
CA HIS A 632 0.15 9.27 22.35
C HIS A 632 0.34 8.37 23.59
N PRO A 633 -0.43 7.28 23.75
CA PRO A 633 -0.34 6.39 24.91
C PRO A 633 1.08 5.91 25.25
N ASP A 634 1.91 5.69 24.23
CA ASP A 634 3.29 5.22 24.41
C ASP A 634 4.19 6.27 25.10
N TRP A 635 4.00 7.55 24.80
CA TRP A 635 4.74 8.64 25.46
C TRP A 635 4.31 8.77 26.93
N MET A 636 3.02 8.62 27.22
CA MET A 636 2.51 8.61 28.60
C MET A 636 3.07 7.42 29.39
N LEU A 637 3.16 6.23 28.77
CA LEU A 637 3.77 5.05 29.38
C LEU A 637 5.26 5.29 29.68
N LEU A 638 6.02 5.80 28.72
CA LEU A 638 7.45 6.11 28.88
C LEU A 638 7.70 7.16 29.96
N LEU A 639 6.88 8.21 30.02
CA LEU A 639 6.97 9.24 31.05
C LEU A 639 6.72 8.65 32.44
N SER A 640 5.66 7.84 32.59
CA SER A 640 5.33 7.19 33.87
C SER A 640 6.42 6.18 34.26
N PHE A 641 6.95 5.42 33.31
CA PHE A 641 8.07 4.49 33.54
C PHE A 641 9.31 5.25 34.05
N THR A 642 9.71 6.31 33.34
CA THR A 642 10.89 7.11 33.68
C THR A 642 10.75 7.75 35.06
N HIS A 643 9.59 8.36 35.34
CA HIS A 643 9.32 8.97 36.64
C HIS A 643 9.48 7.94 37.79
N THR A 644 8.79 6.80 37.69
CA THR A 644 8.82 5.72 38.69
C THR A 644 10.22 5.15 38.90
N HIS A 645 11.00 4.94 37.83
CA HIS A 645 12.36 4.44 37.97
C HIS A 645 13.28 5.45 38.62
N VAL A 646 13.30 6.71 38.15
CA VAL A 646 14.24 7.72 38.67
C VAL A 646 13.93 8.05 40.13
N THR A 647 12.66 8.03 40.56
CA THR A 647 12.33 8.28 41.96
C THR A 647 12.63 7.09 42.85
N ILE A 648 12.07 5.91 42.54
CA ILE A 648 12.14 4.76 43.46
C ILE A 648 13.53 4.14 43.48
N THR A 649 14.21 4.00 42.35
CA THR A 649 15.56 3.43 42.35
C THR A 649 16.53 4.30 43.15
N VAL A 650 16.46 5.62 42.99
CA VAL A 650 17.30 6.56 43.74
C VAL A 650 16.98 6.51 45.23
N THR A 651 15.69 6.49 45.62
CA THR A 651 15.33 6.38 47.04
C THR A 651 15.82 5.07 47.67
N LEU A 652 15.66 3.93 46.99
CA LEU A 652 16.17 2.64 47.47
C LEU A 652 17.69 2.66 47.58
N VAL A 653 18.40 3.08 46.53
CA VAL A 653 19.88 3.14 46.53
C VAL A 653 20.40 3.99 47.69
N LEU A 654 19.84 5.19 47.91
CA LEU A 654 20.26 6.08 49.01
C LEU A 654 19.96 5.50 50.40
N LEU A 655 18.93 4.68 50.56
CA LEU A 655 18.54 4.08 51.84
C LEU A 655 19.24 2.74 52.13
N PHE A 656 19.60 1.98 51.09
CA PHE A 656 20.26 0.68 51.21
C PHE A 656 21.78 0.78 51.32
N ILE A 657 22.44 1.66 50.56
CA ILE A 657 23.91 1.77 50.54
C ILE A 657 24.51 1.93 51.94
N PRO A 658 24.07 2.89 52.79
CA PRO A 658 24.67 3.08 54.11
C PRO A 658 24.52 1.86 55.03
N LYS A 659 23.44 1.10 54.87
CA LYS A 659 23.14 -0.08 55.69
C LYS A 659 23.93 -1.31 55.26
N VAL A 660 24.05 -1.54 53.95
CA VAL A 660 24.85 -2.66 53.41
C VAL A 660 26.33 -2.44 53.70
N PHE A 661 26.82 -1.20 53.55
CA PHE A 661 28.20 -0.85 53.88
C PHE A 661 28.52 -1.06 55.36
N SER A 662 27.61 -0.66 56.26
CA SER A 662 27.72 -0.94 57.70
C SER A 662 27.73 -2.44 58.01
N PHE A 663 26.88 -3.23 57.35
CA PHE A 663 26.87 -4.68 57.50
C PHE A 663 28.20 -5.31 57.04
N CYS A 664 28.73 -4.87 55.90
CA CYS A 664 29.99 -5.39 55.36
C CYS A 664 31.18 -5.07 56.28
N ILE A 665 31.28 -3.82 56.76
CA ILE A 665 32.35 -3.41 57.69
C ILE A 665 32.26 -4.18 59.02
N SER A 666 31.07 -4.29 59.60
CA SER A 666 30.90 -5.03 60.86
C SER A 666 31.14 -6.54 60.72
N HIS A 667 30.96 -7.10 59.53
CA HIS A 667 31.34 -8.47 59.23
C HIS A 667 32.87 -8.61 59.09
N LEU A 668 33.54 -7.69 58.41
CA LEU A 668 35.00 -7.62 58.30
C LEU A 668 35.66 -7.46 59.68
N ASP A 669 35.14 -6.59 60.55
CA ASP A 669 35.64 -6.42 61.93
C ASP A 669 35.41 -7.67 62.79
N SER A 670 34.39 -8.47 62.49
CA SER A 670 34.11 -9.73 63.21
C SER A 670 34.99 -10.89 62.74
N VAL A 671 35.42 -10.88 61.47
CA VAL A 671 36.38 -11.86 60.92
C VAL A 671 37.79 -11.50 61.36
N GLY A 672 38.19 -10.21 61.30
CA GLY A 672 39.50 -9.76 61.75
C GLY A 672 39.75 -9.89 63.26
N ARG A 673 38.70 -10.08 64.08
CA ARG A 673 38.81 -10.38 65.52
C ARG A 673 38.69 -11.88 65.83
N ALA A 674 38.44 -12.73 64.83
CA ALA A 674 38.50 -14.19 64.95
C ALA A 674 39.87 -14.76 64.52
N ASP A 675 40.62 -13.99 63.72
CA ASP A 675 41.96 -14.33 63.23
C ASP A 675 43.11 -13.70 64.07
N ALA A 676 42.79 -13.01 65.16
CA ALA A 676 43.72 -12.45 66.15
C ALA A 676 43.36 -12.94 67.55
#